data_AF-A0A258VZ43-F1
#
_entry.id   AF-A0A258VZ43-F1
#
_cell.length_a   1.000
_cell.length_b   1.000
_cell.length_c   1.000
_cell.angle_alpha   90.00
_cell.angle_beta   90.00
_cell.angle_gamma   90.00
#
_symmetry.space_group_name_H-M   'P 1'
#
loop_
_entity.id
_entity.type
_entity.pdbx_description
1 polymer ?
#
loop_
_entity_poly.entity_id
_entity_poly.type
_entity_poly.pdbx_seq_one_letter_code
_entity_poly.pdbx_strand_id
1 'polypeptide(L)'
;MSKCPFSGNHGARATQGTQSNKDWWPKQLNLKILHQHSPKSNPMGEKFDYAKEFKKLDYAALKKDLKKLMTDSQDWWPADWGHYGGLFIRMAWHSAGTYRTFDGRGGGGTGNQRFAPINSWPDNGNLDKARRLLWPIKKKYGTKISWADLMILAGNVALESMGFKTFGFAGGREDIWEPEGDIYWGSETEWLGDKRYTDKRDLENPLAAVQMGLIYVNPEGPNGNPDPVLSAKDVRDTFARMAMNDEETVALVAGGHTFGKAHGAGDPKLVGPEPEAAPIEEMGFGWKNKLGSGKGIHTTTSGIEGAWKPNPTKWDNGYLKVLFKYDWELVKSPAGAHQWLAKNVADEDMIVDAHDPKKKNRPMMTTADLALKFDPAYEKIARRFLEDHKAFTDAFARAWFKLTHRDMGPRTRYLGPEVPKEELIWQDPIAKEKGPLIGEKEVTSLKKLILKSGLSNSQLVSTAWASASTFRGSDMRGGANGARIRLAPQKDWEVNQPKELAKVLKKLEALQLAFNAKSKKKVSFADLIVLGGCVGIEEAAKKAGHKIKVAFTPGRGDATQEKTDVESISVLEPMADGFRNYSRKGLENHTAELLIDKAQLLKLTAPEMTALIGGLRVLNTNYGQAKHGVFTSKPGTLTNDFFVNVLDMKTDWKPTDTEGEYQGFDRSTGKPKWTGTRVDLVFGSNSELRAISEVYAQDDSKEKFVTDFANAWVKVMNLDRFDLHR
;
A
#
# COMPACT_ATOMS: atom_id res chain seq x y z
N MET A 1 13.28 -16.80 -16.69
CA MET A 1 14.68 -16.98 -16.23
C MET A 1 15.62 -16.36 -17.26
N SER A 2 16.16 -15.17 -17.02
CA SER A 2 17.25 -14.60 -17.82
C SER A 2 18.57 -14.86 -17.10
N LYS A 3 19.30 -15.90 -17.49
CA LYS A 3 20.70 -16.01 -17.07
C LYS A 3 21.48 -14.89 -17.73
N CYS A 4 22.20 -14.08 -16.95
CA CYS A 4 23.19 -13.15 -17.49
C CYS A 4 24.17 -13.96 -18.36
N PRO A 5 24.39 -13.59 -19.64
CA PRO A 5 25.21 -14.38 -20.58
C PRO A 5 26.71 -14.37 -20.23
N PHE A 6 27.13 -13.60 -19.22
CA PHE A 6 28.50 -13.57 -18.72
C PHE A 6 28.64 -14.43 -17.45
N SER A 7 28.92 -15.72 -17.63
CA SER A 7 29.22 -16.66 -16.54
C SER A 7 30.66 -16.56 -16.00
N GLY A 8 31.45 -15.58 -16.45
CA GLY A 8 32.87 -15.47 -16.14
C GLY A 8 33.33 -14.05 -15.87
N ASN A 9 33.18 -13.60 -14.62
CA ASN A 9 34.09 -12.61 -14.04
C ASN A 9 34.13 -12.83 -12.52
N HIS A 10 35.11 -13.63 -12.08
CA HIS A 10 35.45 -13.80 -10.68
C HIS A 10 36.01 -12.48 -10.13
N GLY A 11 35.15 -11.59 -9.63
CA GLY A 11 35.59 -10.35 -9.00
C GLY A 11 34.48 -9.49 -8.40
N ALA A 12 33.36 -9.33 -9.11
CA ALA A 12 32.28 -8.44 -8.65
C ALA A 12 31.27 -9.19 -7.76
N ARG A 13 31.55 -9.29 -6.45
CA ARG A 13 30.66 -9.92 -5.44
C ARG A 13 29.33 -9.18 -5.22
N ALA A 14 29.15 -8.00 -5.81
CA ALA A 14 27.95 -7.17 -5.68
C ALA A 14 27.10 -7.15 -6.97
N THR A 15 26.95 -8.29 -7.63
CA THR A 15 26.08 -8.43 -8.82
C THR A 15 24.94 -9.42 -8.54
N GLN A 16 23.73 -9.10 -9.01
CA GLN A 16 22.56 -9.98 -8.85
C GLN A 16 22.70 -11.34 -9.54
N GLY A 17 23.62 -11.49 -10.49
CA GLY A 17 23.91 -12.78 -11.14
C GLY A 17 24.64 -13.79 -10.26
N THR A 18 25.03 -13.41 -9.03
CA THR A 18 25.64 -14.33 -8.07
C THR A 18 24.57 -15.22 -7.45
N GLN A 19 24.78 -16.55 -7.49
CA GLN A 19 23.86 -17.51 -6.89
C GLN A 19 23.59 -17.21 -5.41
N SER A 20 22.33 -17.21 -5.00
CA SER A 20 21.87 -16.87 -3.67
C SER A 20 21.17 -18.05 -2.97
N ASN A 21 20.91 -17.95 -1.66
CA ASN A 21 20.15 -18.96 -0.92
C ASN A 21 18.77 -19.25 -1.52
N LYS A 22 18.12 -18.24 -2.14
CA LYS A 22 16.82 -18.41 -2.80
C LYS A 22 16.92 -19.36 -4.00
N ASP A 23 18.06 -19.38 -4.69
CA ASP A 23 18.26 -20.25 -5.86
C ASP A 23 18.45 -21.71 -5.44
N TRP A 24 19.08 -21.95 -4.29
CA TRP A 24 19.23 -23.28 -3.69
C TRP A 24 17.94 -23.76 -3.00
N TRP A 25 17.25 -22.86 -2.30
CA TRP A 25 16.07 -23.14 -1.49
C TRP A 25 14.94 -22.16 -1.82
N PRO A 26 14.25 -22.34 -2.97
CA PRO A 26 13.23 -21.41 -3.44
C PRO A 26 11.98 -21.33 -2.55
N LYS A 27 11.78 -22.33 -1.67
CA LYS A 27 10.69 -22.37 -0.68
C LYS A 27 11.12 -21.85 0.70
N GLN A 28 12.34 -21.31 0.84
CA GLN A 28 12.79 -20.70 2.09
C GLN A 28 12.02 -19.40 2.35
N LEU A 29 11.62 -19.18 3.60
CA LEU A 29 10.94 -17.95 4.02
C LEU A 29 11.80 -16.70 3.80
N ASN A 30 11.17 -15.63 3.31
CA ASN A 30 11.85 -14.38 2.97
C ASN A 30 11.81 -13.39 4.14
N LEU A 31 12.72 -13.53 5.11
CA LEU A 31 12.82 -12.59 6.24
C LEU A 31 13.41 -11.23 5.86
N LYS A 32 13.97 -11.09 4.65
CA LYS A 32 14.58 -9.82 4.20
C LYS A 32 13.57 -8.67 4.25
N ILE A 33 12.28 -8.94 4.03
CA ILE A 33 11.23 -7.93 4.06
C ILE A 33 11.01 -7.31 5.45
N LEU A 34 11.40 -8.01 6.51
CA LEU A 34 11.36 -7.51 7.90
C LEU A 34 12.59 -6.66 8.25
N HIS A 35 13.56 -6.57 7.35
CA HIS A 35 14.80 -5.80 7.51
C HIS A 35 14.93 -4.65 6.49
N GLN A 36 13.92 -4.46 5.64
CA GLN A 36 13.87 -3.35 4.69
C GLN A 36 13.66 -2.00 5.38
N HIS A 37 14.08 -0.94 4.70
CA HIS A 37 13.98 0.44 5.16
C HIS A 37 14.65 0.66 6.52
N SER A 38 15.70 -0.12 6.79
CA SER A 38 16.50 0.03 8.00
C SER A 38 17.20 1.39 8.02
N PRO A 39 17.56 1.92 9.20
CA PRO A 39 18.37 3.14 9.30
C PRO A 39 19.69 3.07 8.51
N LYS A 40 20.20 1.87 8.22
CA LYS A 40 21.43 1.66 7.44
C LYS A 40 21.28 1.99 5.96
N SER A 41 20.08 1.85 5.38
CA SER A 41 19.81 2.19 3.97
C SER A 41 19.39 3.65 3.81
N ASN A 42 19.05 4.36 4.89
CA ASN A 42 18.54 5.72 4.87
C ASN A 42 19.65 6.77 5.07
N PRO A 43 19.97 7.60 4.06
CA PRO A 43 21.02 8.63 4.15
C PRO A 43 20.63 9.85 4.99
N MET A 44 19.37 9.97 5.43
CA MET A 44 18.88 11.14 6.16
C MET A 44 19.22 11.09 7.66
N GLY A 45 19.52 9.89 8.18
CA GLY A 45 19.81 9.64 9.59
C GLY A 45 18.56 9.53 10.48
N GLU A 46 18.69 8.84 11.62
CA GLU A 46 17.57 8.47 12.52
C GLU A 46 16.83 9.67 13.15
N LYS A 47 17.45 10.85 13.18
CA LYS A 47 16.86 12.07 13.78
C LYS A 47 16.10 12.92 12.76
N PHE A 48 16.10 12.54 11.49
CA PHE A 48 15.39 13.28 10.45
C PHE A 48 13.87 13.16 10.63
N ASP A 49 13.18 14.30 10.53
CA ASP A 49 11.72 14.40 10.65
C ASP A 49 11.20 15.17 9.44
N TYR A 50 10.66 14.42 8.47
CA TYR A 50 10.21 15.00 7.22
C TYR A 50 9.08 16.00 7.42
N ALA A 51 8.15 15.73 8.34
CA ALA A 51 7.03 16.61 8.60
C ALA A 51 7.48 17.98 9.15
N LYS A 52 8.54 18.01 9.96
CA LYS A 52 9.17 19.27 10.40
C LYS A 52 9.87 20.00 9.27
N GLU A 53 10.59 19.30 8.39
CA GLU A 53 11.27 19.93 7.25
C GLU A 53 10.29 20.45 6.19
N PHE A 54 9.22 19.72 5.90
CA PHE A 54 8.19 20.15 4.96
C PHE A 54 7.49 21.43 5.43
N LYS A 55 7.28 21.61 6.74
CA LYS A 55 6.70 22.86 7.28
C LYS A 55 7.57 24.09 7.05
N LYS A 56 8.87 23.93 6.76
CA LYS A 56 9.80 25.02 6.42
C LYS A 56 9.81 25.33 4.92
N LEU A 57 9.09 24.57 4.11
CA LEU A 57 9.06 24.72 2.65
C LEU A 57 8.34 26.02 2.27
N ASP A 58 8.95 26.82 1.40
CA ASP A 58 8.22 27.86 0.67
C ASP A 58 7.37 27.20 -0.42
N TYR A 59 6.17 26.80 -0.02
CA TYR A 59 5.24 26.06 -0.86
C TYR A 59 4.77 26.87 -2.07
N ALA A 60 4.60 28.19 -1.91
CA ALA A 60 4.18 29.07 -3.00
C ALA A 60 5.30 29.22 -4.06
N ALA A 61 6.55 29.40 -3.63
CA ALA A 61 7.70 29.41 -4.54
C ALA A 61 7.85 28.08 -5.28
N LEU A 62 7.67 26.94 -4.59
CA LEU A 62 7.70 25.62 -5.21
C LEU A 62 6.66 25.48 -6.33
N LYS A 63 5.39 25.81 -6.06
CA LYS A 63 4.33 25.76 -7.09
C LYS A 63 4.61 26.72 -8.25
N LYS A 64 5.18 27.90 -7.98
CA LYS A 64 5.58 28.86 -9.03
C LYS A 64 6.67 28.28 -9.93
N ASP A 65 7.70 27.64 -9.36
CA ASP A 65 8.76 27.02 -10.15
C ASP A 65 8.25 25.82 -10.96
N LEU A 66 7.37 25.00 -10.38
CA LEU A 66 6.71 23.90 -11.10
C LEU A 66 5.89 24.43 -12.27
N LYS A 67 5.11 25.49 -12.07
CA LYS A 67 4.33 26.12 -13.16
C LYS A 67 5.23 26.68 -14.26
N LYS A 68 6.38 27.26 -13.91
CA LYS A 68 7.37 27.70 -14.90
C LYS A 68 7.92 26.51 -15.69
N LEU A 69 8.31 25.44 -14.99
CA LEU A 69 8.86 24.23 -15.59
C LEU A 69 7.90 23.61 -16.62
N MET A 70 6.58 23.71 -16.42
CA MET A 70 5.59 23.18 -17.37
C MET A 70 5.84 23.64 -18.80
N THR A 71 6.35 24.85 -19.00
CA THR A 71 6.58 25.46 -20.33
C THR A 71 8.06 25.71 -20.64
N ASP A 72 8.97 25.26 -19.78
CA ASP A 72 10.42 25.41 -19.94
C ASP A 72 10.99 24.20 -20.69
N SER A 73 10.67 24.10 -21.98
CA SER A 73 11.03 22.94 -22.82
C SER A 73 12.54 22.73 -22.88
N GLN A 74 12.96 21.50 -22.63
CA GLN A 74 14.36 21.08 -22.66
C GLN A 74 14.70 20.36 -23.96
N ASP A 75 15.81 20.70 -24.59
CA ASP A 75 16.20 20.13 -25.89
C ASP A 75 16.37 18.61 -25.84
N TRP A 76 16.81 18.05 -24.71
CA TRP A 76 16.98 16.60 -24.55
C TRP A 76 15.66 15.84 -24.44
N TRP A 77 14.54 16.53 -24.16
CA TRP A 77 13.20 15.96 -24.18
C TRP A 77 12.14 17.04 -24.46
N PRO A 78 11.94 17.47 -25.72
CA PRO A 78 11.08 18.61 -26.05
C PRO A 78 9.63 18.40 -25.58
N ALA A 79 9.00 19.45 -25.07
CA ALA A 79 7.63 19.40 -24.58
C ALA A 79 6.61 19.35 -25.74
N ASP A 80 5.66 18.42 -25.69
CA ASP A 80 4.52 18.39 -26.62
C ASP A 80 3.71 19.69 -26.48
N TRP A 81 3.42 20.37 -27.60
CA TRP A 81 2.78 21.70 -27.64
C TRP A 81 3.45 22.74 -26.73
N GLY A 82 4.75 22.58 -26.45
CA GLY A 82 5.48 23.45 -25.52
C GLY A 82 5.04 23.33 -24.06
N HIS A 83 4.34 22.23 -23.67
CA HIS A 83 3.82 22.06 -22.32
C HIS A 83 3.98 20.61 -21.78
N TYR A 84 4.74 20.41 -20.70
CA TYR A 84 4.94 19.09 -20.08
C TYR A 84 3.76 18.57 -19.24
N GLY A 85 2.68 19.33 -19.12
CA GLY A 85 1.55 19.03 -18.24
C GLY A 85 0.99 17.61 -18.39
N GLY A 86 0.72 17.15 -19.62
CA GLY A 86 0.25 15.78 -19.85
C GLY A 86 1.23 14.71 -19.34
N LEU A 87 2.54 14.91 -19.56
CA LEU A 87 3.58 14.01 -19.08
C LEU A 87 3.64 13.94 -17.55
N PHE A 88 3.50 15.08 -16.86
CA PHE A 88 3.50 15.11 -15.39
C PHE A 88 2.21 14.57 -14.76
N ILE A 89 1.05 14.76 -15.42
CA ILE A 89 -0.20 14.11 -15.01
C ILE A 89 -0.04 12.60 -15.10
N ARG A 90 0.47 12.08 -16.23
CA ARG A 90 0.77 10.65 -16.37
C ARG A 90 1.74 10.17 -15.30
N MET A 91 2.82 10.91 -15.03
CA MET A 91 3.79 10.51 -13.99
C MET A 91 3.14 10.38 -12.62
N ALA A 92 2.31 11.35 -12.21
CA ALA A 92 1.58 11.32 -10.95
C ALA A 92 0.52 10.21 -10.91
N TRP A 93 -0.23 10.02 -12.01
CA TRP A 93 -1.17 8.91 -12.20
C TRP A 93 -0.48 7.56 -12.02
N HIS A 94 0.63 7.31 -12.70
CA HIS A 94 1.38 6.05 -12.61
C HIS A 94 2.07 5.87 -11.25
N SER A 95 2.45 6.97 -10.58
CA SER A 95 3.01 6.88 -9.24
C SER A 95 1.94 6.42 -8.25
N ALA A 96 0.74 6.99 -8.30
CA ALA A 96 -0.35 6.61 -7.40
C ALA A 96 -1.09 5.33 -7.83
N GLY A 97 -1.02 5.01 -9.12
CA GLY A 97 -1.84 4.00 -9.79
C GLY A 97 -1.43 2.55 -9.54
N THR A 98 -0.37 2.26 -8.78
CA THR A 98 0.02 0.87 -8.48
C THR A 98 -0.65 0.30 -7.23
N TYR A 99 -1.39 1.12 -6.48
CA TYR A 99 -2.01 0.77 -5.20
C TYR A 99 -3.06 -0.34 -5.33
N ARG A 100 -3.11 -1.28 -4.38
CA ARG A 100 -4.19 -2.27 -4.29
C ARG A 100 -4.85 -2.30 -2.93
N THR A 101 -6.15 -2.53 -2.88
CA THR A 101 -6.92 -2.47 -1.63
C THR A 101 -6.65 -3.65 -0.69
N PHE A 102 -6.40 -4.84 -1.22
CA PHE A 102 -6.26 -6.06 -0.42
C PHE A 102 -5.07 -6.03 0.55
N ASP A 103 -3.91 -5.57 0.10
CA ASP A 103 -2.69 -5.46 0.91
C ASP A 103 -2.28 -4.00 1.23
N GLY A 104 -2.91 -3.03 0.57
CA GLY A 104 -2.59 -1.60 0.69
C GLY A 104 -1.25 -1.23 0.06
N ARG A 105 -0.57 -2.17 -0.62
CA ARG A 105 0.77 -1.99 -1.21
C ARG A 105 0.68 -1.26 -2.54
N GLY A 106 1.82 -0.76 -3.01
CA GLY A 106 1.89 0.15 -4.15
C GLY A 106 1.43 1.55 -3.77
N GLY A 107 1.10 2.38 -4.77
CA GLY A 107 0.71 3.76 -4.56
C GLY A 107 1.88 4.75 -4.60
N GLY A 108 1.57 6.02 -4.38
CA GLY A 108 2.50 7.15 -4.49
C GLY A 108 3.18 7.50 -3.17
N GLY A 109 2.84 6.83 -2.07
CA GLY A 109 3.17 7.17 -0.68
C GLY A 109 4.65 7.12 -0.33
N THR A 110 5.48 6.43 -1.13
CA THR A 110 6.91 6.20 -0.86
C THR A 110 7.84 6.71 -1.96
N GLY A 111 7.29 7.12 -3.11
CA GLY A 111 8.08 7.51 -4.28
C GLY A 111 8.79 6.35 -4.97
N ASN A 112 8.27 5.12 -4.81
CA ASN A 112 8.84 3.88 -5.33
C ASN A 112 9.01 3.83 -6.86
N GLN A 113 8.31 4.67 -7.64
CA GLN A 113 8.49 4.79 -9.10
C GLN A 113 9.94 5.15 -9.50
N ARG A 114 10.77 5.61 -8.56
CA ARG A 114 12.21 5.86 -8.77
C ARG A 114 13.07 4.60 -8.75
N PHE A 115 12.55 3.48 -8.28
CA PHE A 115 13.30 2.25 -8.05
C PHE A 115 12.75 1.08 -8.87
N ALA A 116 13.59 0.06 -9.06
CA ALA A 116 13.16 -1.20 -9.65
C ALA A 116 12.06 -1.88 -8.79
N PRO A 117 11.16 -2.67 -9.39
CA PRO A 117 11.00 -2.86 -10.83
C PRO A 117 10.23 -1.72 -11.52
N ILE A 118 9.57 -0.86 -10.74
CA ILE A 118 8.57 0.11 -11.22
C ILE A 118 9.20 1.16 -12.14
N ASN A 119 10.43 1.58 -11.89
CA ASN A 119 11.14 2.53 -12.74
C ASN A 119 11.35 2.04 -14.19
N SER A 120 11.15 0.74 -14.43
CA SER A 120 11.47 0.02 -15.67
C SER A 120 10.31 -0.82 -16.20
N TRP A 121 9.13 -0.74 -15.58
CA TRP A 121 7.92 -1.32 -16.15
C TRP A 121 7.63 -0.74 -17.54
N PRO A 122 7.16 -1.56 -18.51
CA PRO A 122 6.81 -1.07 -19.85
C PRO A 122 5.84 0.12 -19.81
N ASP A 123 4.83 0.07 -18.94
CA ASP A 123 3.83 1.13 -18.82
C ASP A 123 4.40 2.41 -18.20
N ASN A 124 5.58 2.36 -17.58
CA ASN A 124 6.32 3.53 -17.09
C ASN A 124 7.35 4.06 -18.10
N GLY A 125 7.29 3.59 -19.36
CA GLY A 125 8.11 4.07 -20.46
C GLY A 125 8.19 5.60 -20.50
N ASN A 126 9.41 6.11 -20.62
CA ASN A 126 9.77 7.54 -20.65
C ASN A 126 9.41 8.37 -19.38
N LEU A 127 8.90 7.77 -18.30
CA LEU A 127 8.70 8.49 -17.04
C LEU A 127 10.02 8.73 -16.29
N ASP A 128 11.10 8.06 -16.67
CA ASP A 128 12.47 8.44 -16.29
C ASP A 128 12.81 9.87 -16.76
N LYS A 129 12.35 10.27 -17.96
CA LYS A 129 12.48 11.64 -18.48
C LYS A 129 11.66 12.62 -17.65
N ALA A 130 10.41 12.28 -17.33
CA ALA A 130 9.53 13.09 -16.49
C ALA A 130 10.16 13.35 -15.10
N ARG A 131 10.63 12.31 -14.42
CA ARG A 131 11.30 12.45 -13.13
C ARG A 131 12.58 13.28 -13.23
N ARG A 132 13.35 13.16 -14.31
CA ARG A 132 14.56 13.96 -14.51
C ARG A 132 14.26 15.45 -14.73
N LEU A 133 13.16 15.80 -15.41
CA LEU A 133 12.74 17.20 -15.54
C LEU A 133 12.48 17.87 -14.16
N LEU A 134 12.06 17.09 -13.16
CA LEU A 134 11.84 17.58 -11.79
C LEU A 134 13.10 17.65 -10.94
N TRP A 135 14.23 17.07 -11.38
CA TRP A 135 15.46 17.06 -10.58
C TRP A 135 15.95 18.46 -10.17
N PRO A 136 15.99 19.48 -11.06
CA PRO A 136 16.37 20.84 -10.66
C PRO A 136 15.49 21.40 -9.54
N ILE A 137 14.19 21.07 -9.53
CA ILE A 137 13.26 21.46 -8.47
C ILE A 137 13.60 20.73 -7.17
N LYS A 138 13.75 19.39 -7.21
CA LYS A 138 14.14 18.60 -6.04
C LYS A 138 15.46 19.10 -5.44
N LYS A 139 16.45 19.39 -6.30
CA LYS A 139 17.76 19.93 -5.90
C LYS A 139 17.62 21.28 -5.20
N LYS A 140 16.80 22.19 -5.72
CA LYS A 140 16.57 23.53 -5.15
C LYS A 140 15.94 23.47 -3.76
N TYR A 141 14.93 22.62 -3.56
CA TYR A 141 14.17 22.56 -2.30
C TYR A 141 14.69 21.51 -1.31
N GLY A 142 15.58 20.62 -1.75
CA GLY A 142 16.32 19.70 -0.90
C GLY A 142 15.41 18.80 -0.07
N THR A 143 15.71 18.70 1.23
CA THR A 143 15.02 17.82 2.18
C THR A 143 13.62 18.28 2.57
N LYS A 144 13.23 19.51 2.20
CA LYS A 144 11.92 20.09 2.53
C LYS A 144 10.77 19.56 1.65
N ILE A 145 11.10 18.85 0.57
CA ILE A 145 10.14 18.17 -0.29
C ILE A 145 10.72 16.82 -0.69
N SER A 146 10.00 15.74 -0.42
CA SER A 146 10.34 14.39 -0.85
C SER A 146 10.07 14.22 -2.35
N TRP A 147 10.69 13.23 -2.99
CA TRP A 147 10.31 12.86 -4.35
C TRP A 147 8.88 12.35 -4.41
N ALA A 148 8.45 11.58 -3.40
CA ALA A 148 7.07 11.10 -3.28
C ALA A 148 6.04 12.25 -3.37
N ASP A 149 6.22 13.32 -2.58
CA ASP A 149 5.34 14.49 -2.65
C ASP A 149 5.54 15.29 -3.94
N LEU A 150 6.78 15.46 -4.40
CA LEU A 150 7.09 16.27 -5.59
C LEU A 150 6.44 15.69 -6.86
N MET A 151 6.44 14.36 -7.02
CA MET A 151 5.87 13.73 -8.20
C MET A 151 4.36 13.95 -8.28
N ILE A 152 3.66 13.80 -7.16
CA ILE A 152 2.22 14.05 -7.08
C ILE A 152 1.91 15.54 -7.26
N LEU A 153 2.66 16.42 -6.58
CA LEU A 153 2.45 17.87 -6.68
C LEU A 153 2.67 18.37 -8.11
N ALA A 154 3.63 17.83 -8.85
CA ALA A 154 3.84 18.17 -10.26
C ALA A 154 2.61 17.85 -11.12
N GLY A 155 1.94 16.71 -10.89
CA GLY A 155 0.67 16.38 -11.55
C GLY A 155 -0.46 17.35 -11.18
N ASN A 156 -0.60 17.71 -9.90
CA ASN A 156 -1.57 18.73 -9.47
C ASN A 156 -1.31 20.10 -10.11
N VAL A 157 -0.06 20.58 -10.12
CA VAL A 157 0.29 21.86 -10.72
C VAL A 157 0.12 21.83 -12.24
N ALA A 158 0.37 20.69 -12.88
CA ALA A 158 0.10 20.51 -14.31
C ALA A 158 -1.38 20.71 -14.62
N LEU A 159 -2.28 20.04 -13.88
CA LEU A 159 -3.73 20.23 -14.02
C LEU A 159 -4.13 21.70 -13.84
N GLU A 160 -3.65 22.34 -12.78
CA GLU A 160 -3.95 23.75 -12.48
C GLU A 160 -3.44 24.70 -13.57
N SER A 161 -2.23 24.46 -14.09
CA SER A 161 -1.65 25.28 -15.15
C SER A 161 -2.42 25.20 -16.47
N MET A 162 -3.13 24.10 -16.70
CA MET A 162 -3.96 23.86 -17.90
C MET A 162 -5.45 24.20 -17.67
N GLY A 163 -5.78 24.84 -16.55
CA GLY A 163 -7.12 25.39 -16.29
C GLY A 163 -8.05 24.50 -15.46
N PHE A 164 -7.57 23.38 -14.91
CA PHE A 164 -8.36 22.54 -14.01
C PHE A 164 -8.09 22.87 -12.54
N LYS A 165 -9.14 23.21 -11.78
CA LYS A 165 -9.00 23.45 -10.34
C LYS A 165 -9.08 22.13 -9.58
N THR A 166 -7.96 21.71 -8.98
CA THR A 166 -7.92 20.50 -8.14
C THR A 166 -8.73 20.67 -6.85
N PHE A 167 -9.13 19.56 -6.22
CA PHE A 167 -9.81 19.58 -4.93
C PHE A 167 -8.89 20.09 -3.80
N GLY A 168 -7.59 19.87 -3.95
CA GLY A 168 -6.51 20.33 -3.08
C GLY A 168 -5.31 19.39 -3.14
N PHE A 169 -4.37 19.58 -2.22
CA PHE A 169 -3.15 18.77 -2.11
C PHE A 169 -2.70 18.65 -0.66
N ALA A 170 -2.15 17.49 -0.30
CA ALA A 170 -1.42 17.31 0.93
C ALA A 170 -0.04 16.67 0.66
N GLY A 171 0.99 17.30 1.24
CA GLY A 171 2.30 16.68 1.41
C GLY A 171 2.33 15.80 2.65
N GLY A 172 3.46 15.13 2.87
CA GLY A 172 3.67 14.27 4.02
C GLY A 172 4.16 12.87 3.73
N ARG A 173 4.46 12.55 2.47
CA ARG A 173 5.02 11.27 2.02
C ARG A 173 6.52 11.27 2.21
N GLU A 174 7.05 10.24 2.86
CA GLU A 174 8.49 10.11 3.10
C GLU A 174 9.13 9.28 1.99
N ASP A 175 10.33 9.68 1.57
CA ASP A 175 11.06 8.91 0.56
C ASP A 175 11.64 7.62 1.17
N ILE A 176 11.53 6.54 0.41
CA ILE A 176 12.34 5.32 0.62
C ILE A 176 13.67 5.41 -0.14
N TRP A 177 14.58 4.51 0.24
CA TRP A 177 15.98 4.50 -0.23
C TRP A 177 16.44 3.16 -0.80
N GLU A 178 15.54 2.18 -0.86
CA GLU A 178 15.73 0.90 -1.51
C GLU A 178 14.39 0.40 -2.07
N PRO A 179 14.41 -0.50 -3.09
CA PRO A 179 13.19 -1.11 -3.61
C PRO A 179 12.34 -1.82 -2.55
N GLU A 180 11.02 -1.75 -2.69
CA GLU A 180 10.07 -2.53 -1.90
C GLU A 180 10.11 -3.99 -2.38
N GLY A 181 10.58 -4.88 -1.51
CA GLY A 181 10.78 -6.31 -1.79
C GLY A 181 9.65 -7.18 -1.25
N ASP A 182 8.70 -6.52 -0.61
CA ASP A 182 7.51 -7.01 0.07
C ASP A 182 6.26 -7.04 -0.84
N ILE A 183 6.35 -6.54 -2.08
CA ILE A 183 5.20 -6.47 -2.98
C ILE A 183 5.17 -7.66 -3.96
N TYR A 184 4.07 -8.41 -3.93
CA TYR A 184 3.77 -9.43 -4.93
C TYR A 184 3.09 -8.81 -6.16
N TRP A 185 3.88 -8.53 -7.20
CA TRP A 185 3.39 -7.96 -8.47
C TRP A 185 2.80 -9.01 -9.44
N GLY A 186 2.94 -10.30 -9.12
CA GLY A 186 2.54 -11.44 -9.94
C GLY A 186 3.66 -12.48 -10.06
N SER A 187 3.30 -13.68 -10.52
CA SER A 187 4.23 -14.82 -10.66
C SER A 187 4.90 -14.89 -12.04
N GLU A 188 4.59 -13.98 -12.94
CA GLU A 188 5.12 -13.96 -14.29
C GLU A 188 6.65 -13.78 -14.31
N THR A 189 7.27 -14.37 -15.32
CA THR A 189 8.73 -14.28 -15.53
C THR A 189 9.11 -13.40 -16.72
N GLU A 190 8.12 -12.74 -17.33
CA GLU A 190 8.24 -11.88 -18.51
C GLU A 190 7.30 -10.67 -18.37
N TRP A 191 7.71 -9.54 -18.94
CA TRP A 191 6.86 -8.34 -19.00
C TRP A 191 5.64 -8.57 -19.88
N LEU A 192 4.53 -7.92 -19.54
CA LEU A 192 3.23 -8.04 -20.20
C LEU A 192 2.66 -9.47 -20.24
N GLY A 193 3.18 -10.39 -19.42
CA GLY A 193 2.56 -11.69 -19.21
C GLY A 193 1.25 -11.58 -18.42
N ASP A 194 0.32 -12.51 -18.67
CA ASP A 194 -1.03 -12.57 -18.10
C ASP A 194 -1.30 -13.85 -17.30
N LYS A 195 -0.25 -14.54 -16.81
CA LYS A 195 -0.36 -15.76 -15.97
C LYS A 195 -0.80 -15.41 -14.54
N ARG A 196 -1.97 -14.81 -14.44
CA ARG A 196 -2.60 -14.26 -13.23
C ARG A 196 -4.12 -14.41 -13.20
N TYR A 197 -4.68 -15.12 -14.19
CA TYR A 197 -6.10 -15.38 -14.29
C TYR A 197 -6.39 -16.86 -14.01
N THR A 198 -7.48 -17.12 -13.29
CA THR A 198 -8.06 -18.45 -13.13
C THR A 198 -9.45 -18.50 -13.78
N ASP A 199 -9.93 -19.72 -14.08
CA ASP A 199 -11.27 -20.00 -14.59
C ASP A 199 -11.75 -19.05 -15.71
N LYS A 200 -12.79 -18.24 -15.44
CA LYS A 200 -13.46 -17.35 -16.40
C LYS A 200 -12.86 -15.94 -16.44
N ARG A 201 -11.52 -15.84 -16.39
CA ARG A 201 -10.76 -14.58 -16.31
C ARG A 201 -10.94 -13.88 -14.95
N ASP A 202 -10.92 -14.66 -13.87
CA ASP A 202 -10.89 -14.14 -12.51
C ASP A 202 -9.45 -13.75 -12.15
N LEU A 203 -9.20 -12.45 -11.93
CA LEU A 203 -7.87 -11.93 -11.60
C LEU A 203 -7.45 -12.39 -10.19
N GLU A 204 -6.26 -13.00 -10.09
CA GLU A 204 -5.68 -13.51 -8.85
C GLU A 204 -5.59 -12.40 -7.79
N ASN A 205 -6.05 -12.65 -6.56
CA ASN A 205 -5.84 -11.72 -5.44
C ASN A 205 -4.39 -11.82 -4.93
N PRO A 206 -3.73 -10.69 -4.57
CA PRO A 206 -4.27 -9.34 -4.45
C PRO A 206 -4.12 -8.47 -5.72
N LEU A 207 -3.91 -9.07 -6.90
CA LEU A 207 -3.57 -8.35 -8.14
C LEU A 207 -4.64 -7.35 -8.55
N ALA A 208 -4.21 -6.23 -9.14
CA ALA A 208 -5.10 -5.16 -9.63
C ALA A 208 -4.68 -4.63 -11.02
N ALA A 209 -3.85 -5.37 -11.74
CA ALA A 209 -3.48 -5.07 -13.12
C ALA A 209 -3.59 -6.34 -13.97
N VAL A 210 -4.02 -6.21 -15.22
CA VAL A 210 -4.31 -7.36 -16.11
C VAL A 210 -3.05 -8.06 -16.64
N GLN A 211 -1.91 -7.39 -16.62
CA GLN A 211 -0.62 -7.94 -17.08
C GLN A 211 0.54 -7.40 -16.24
N MET A 212 1.62 -8.16 -16.17
CA MET A 212 2.84 -7.75 -15.44
C MET A 212 3.45 -6.51 -16.08
N GLY A 213 3.70 -5.47 -15.28
CA GLY A 213 4.31 -4.23 -15.77
C GLY A 213 3.34 -3.20 -16.37
N LEU A 214 2.03 -3.45 -16.29
CA LEU A 214 0.98 -2.44 -16.51
C LEU A 214 0.51 -1.84 -15.18
N ILE A 215 -0.02 -0.61 -15.24
CA ILE A 215 -0.66 0.02 -14.09
C ILE A 215 -2.06 -0.58 -13.85
N TYR A 216 -2.91 -0.64 -14.87
CA TYR A 216 -4.29 -1.17 -14.77
C TYR A 216 -4.59 -2.20 -15.87
N VAL A 217 -4.86 -1.71 -17.08
CA VAL A 217 -5.35 -2.51 -18.21
C VAL A 217 -4.47 -2.35 -19.43
N ASN A 218 -4.58 -3.28 -20.38
CA ASN A 218 -3.95 -3.15 -21.68
C ASN A 218 -4.75 -2.13 -22.54
N PRO A 219 -4.12 -1.05 -23.04
CA PRO A 219 -4.82 -0.02 -23.80
C PRO A 219 -5.29 -0.52 -25.18
N GLU A 220 -4.69 -1.57 -25.73
CA GLU A 220 -5.15 -2.21 -26.97
C GLU A 220 -6.37 -3.11 -26.76
N GLY A 221 -6.72 -3.41 -25.50
CA GLY A 221 -7.80 -4.32 -25.09
C GLY A 221 -7.27 -5.64 -24.51
N PRO A 222 -8.15 -6.50 -23.96
CA PRO A 222 -7.75 -7.73 -23.26
C PRO A 222 -6.82 -8.60 -24.10
N ASN A 223 -5.57 -8.77 -23.63
CA ASN A 223 -4.52 -9.52 -24.32
C ASN A 223 -4.26 -9.03 -25.78
N GLY A 224 -4.44 -7.73 -26.03
CA GLY A 224 -4.28 -7.11 -27.35
C GLY A 224 -5.50 -7.25 -28.27
N ASN A 225 -6.60 -7.86 -27.81
CA ASN A 225 -7.85 -7.94 -28.58
C ASN A 225 -8.61 -6.61 -28.49
N PRO A 226 -8.81 -5.87 -29.60
CA PRO A 226 -9.45 -4.55 -29.60
C PRO A 226 -10.97 -4.62 -29.47
N ASP A 227 -11.46 -5.17 -28.36
CA ASP A 227 -12.86 -5.24 -27.98
C ASP A 227 -13.15 -4.27 -26.80
N PRO A 228 -13.84 -3.15 -27.04
CA PRO A 228 -14.17 -2.18 -26.01
C PRO A 228 -15.06 -2.72 -24.88
N VAL A 229 -15.96 -3.66 -25.17
CA VAL A 229 -16.88 -4.22 -24.18
C VAL A 229 -16.15 -5.18 -23.25
N LEU A 230 -15.23 -5.99 -23.79
CA LEU A 230 -14.36 -6.82 -22.96
C LEU A 230 -13.38 -5.96 -22.15
N SER A 231 -12.84 -4.89 -22.74
CA SER A 231 -11.97 -3.94 -22.04
C SER A 231 -12.67 -3.29 -20.84
N ALA A 232 -13.96 -2.97 -20.95
CA ALA A 232 -14.74 -2.42 -19.84
C ALA A 232 -14.77 -3.31 -18.59
N LYS A 233 -14.76 -4.64 -18.76
CA LYS A 233 -14.72 -5.58 -17.64
C LYS A 233 -13.39 -5.52 -16.91
N ASP A 234 -12.29 -5.54 -17.66
CA ASP A 234 -10.94 -5.42 -17.12
C ASP A 234 -10.74 -4.05 -16.44
N VAL A 235 -11.26 -2.96 -17.02
CA VAL A 235 -11.23 -1.61 -16.43
C VAL A 235 -11.98 -1.60 -15.10
N ARG A 236 -13.20 -2.14 -15.06
CA ARG A 236 -14.02 -2.19 -13.84
C ARG A 236 -13.35 -2.97 -12.72
N ASP A 237 -12.89 -4.18 -13.02
CA ASP A 237 -12.27 -5.06 -12.02
C ASP A 237 -10.99 -4.43 -11.45
N THR A 238 -10.09 -3.96 -12.32
CA THR A 238 -8.82 -3.36 -11.88
C THR A 238 -9.04 -2.07 -11.09
N PHE A 239 -9.90 -1.16 -11.54
CA PHE A 239 -10.18 0.08 -10.80
C PHE A 239 -10.86 -0.20 -9.45
N ALA A 240 -11.79 -1.16 -9.36
CA ALA A 240 -12.41 -1.55 -8.09
C ALA A 240 -11.38 -2.10 -7.09
N ARG A 241 -10.44 -2.93 -7.57
CA ARG A 241 -9.30 -3.44 -6.79
C ARG A 241 -8.32 -2.35 -6.35
N MET A 242 -8.45 -1.15 -6.91
CA MET A 242 -7.73 0.06 -6.52
C MET A 242 -8.63 1.10 -5.82
N ALA A 243 -9.78 0.68 -5.26
CA ALA A 243 -10.74 1.54 -4.56
C ALA A 243 -11.36 2.64 -5.42
N MET A 244 -11.61 2.40 -6.70
CA MET A 244 -12.36 3.32 -7.56
C MET A 244 -13.65 2.66 -8.04
N ASN A 245 -14.78 3.34 -7.84
CA ASN A 245 -16.07 2.90 -8.38
C ASN A 245 -16.23 3.33 -9.85
N ASP A 246 -17.38 3.00 -10.46
CA ASP A 246 -17.64 3.32 -11.89
C ASP A 246 -17.60 4.82 -12.19
N GLU A 247 -18.15 5.67 -11.30
CA GLU A 247 -18.15 7.13 -11.50
C GLU A 247 -16.75 7.72 -11.38
N GLU A 248 -15.99 7.30 -10.37
CA GLU A 248 -14.59 7.69 -10.18
C GLU A 248 -13.72 7.22 -11.35
N THR A 249 -13.98 6.03 -11.88
CA THR A 249 -13.27 5.44 -13.02
C THR A 249 -13.49 6.26 -14.29
N VAL A 250 -14.75 6.52 -14.65
CA VAL A 250 -15.07 7.36 -15.82
C VAL A 250 -14.50 8.77 -15.65
N ALA A 251 -14.58 9.35 -14.46
CA ALA A 251 -14.03 10.68 -14.18
C ALA A 251 -12.50 10.71 -14.33
N LEU A 252 -11.78 9.70 -13.84
CA LEU A 252 -10.31 9.62 -13.93
C LEU A 252 -9.84 9.40 -15.37
N VAL A 253 -10.47 8.47 -16.11
CA VAL A 253 -10.08 8.18 -17.50
C VAL A 253 -10.36 9.39 -18.38
N ALA A 254 -11.61 9.88 -18.40
CA ALA A 254 -11.96 11.04 -19.23
C ALA A 254 -11.21 12.31 -18.80
N GLY A 255 -11.01 12.50 -17.49
CA GLY A 255 -10.32 13.67 -16.94
C GLY A 255 -8.83 13.66 -17.25
N GLY A 256 -8.16 12.52 -17.11
CA GLY A 256 -6.76 12.34 -17.45
C GLY A 256 -6.50 12.48 -18.95
N HIS A 257 -7.29 11.79 -19.78
CA HIS A 257 -7.16 11.81 -21.24
C HIS A 257 -7.72 13.08 -21.91
N THR A 258 -8.21 14.04 -21.12
CA THR A 258 -8.41 15.42 -21.60
C THR A 258 -7.06 16.11 -21.89
N PHE A 259 -5.93 15.58 -21.39
CA PHE A 259 -4.61 16.20 -21.54
C PHE A 259 -3.60 15.34 -22.29
N GLY A 260 -2.77 15.97 -23.12
CA GLY A 260 -1.61 15.33 -23.75
C GLY A 260 -1.93 14.40 -24.93
N LYS A 261 -1.03 13.44 -25.16
CA LYS A 261 -1.12 12.40 -26.21
C LYS A 261 -0.42 11.11 -25.80
N ALA A 262 -0.69 10.04 -26.56
CA ALA A 262 0.15 8.84 -26.61
C ALA A 262 1.26 8.99 -27.67
N HIS A 263 2.35 8.22 -27.50
CA HIS A 263 3.51 8.23 -28.39
C HIS A 263 3.86 6.83 -28.93
N GLY A 264 3.90 6.73 -30.25
CA GLY A 264 4.08 5.51 -31.04
C GLY A 264 4.60 5.84 -32.44
N ALA A 265 5.59 6.73 -32.54
CA ALA A 265 6.05 7.31 -33.80
C ALA A 265 6.67 6.32 -34.80
N GLY A 266 7.07 5.12 -34.37
CA GLY A 266 7.63 4.09 -35.26
C GLY A 266 7.96 2.78 -34.55
N ASP A 267 8.68 1.90 -35.26
CA ASP A 267 8.94 0.51 -34.86
C ASP A 267 9.47 0.40 -33.42
N PRO A 268 8.75 -0.30 -32.51
CA PRO A 268 9.19 -0.54 -31.14
C PRO A 268 10.58 -1.19 -31.03
N LYS A 269 11.06 -1.89 -32.06
CA LYS A 269 12.42 -2.48 -32.09
C LYS A 269 13.53 -1.43 -32.09
N LEU A 270 13.22 -0.17 -32.39
CA LEU A 270 14.17 0.94 -32.32
C LEU A 270 14.31 1.51 -30.90
N VAL A 271 13.44 1.12 -29.97
CA VAL A 271 13.49 1.53 -28.56
C VAL A 271 14.47 0.60 -27.83
N GLY A 272 15.50 1.21 -27.22
CA GLY A 272 16.50 0.51 -26.43
C GLY A 272 15.98 -0.02 -25.08
N PRO A 273 16.85 -0.67 -24.29
CA PRO A 273 16.48 -1.25 -23.00
C PRO A 273 15.91 -0.24 -22.00
N GLU A 274 15.06 -0.74 -21.10
CA GLU A 274 14.55 -0.03 -19.92
C GLU A 274 15.66 0.38 -18.94
N PRO A 275 15.43 1.34 -18.01
CA PRO A 275 16.48 1.93 -17.18
C PRO A 275 17.39 0.94 -16.43
N GLU A 276 16.85 -0.14 -15.87
CA GLU A 276 17.64 -1.15 -15.14
C GLU A 276 18.50 -2.04 -16.06
N ALA A 277 18.23 -2.05 -17.36
CA ALA A 277 18.98 -2.79 -18.38
C ALA A 277 19.76 -1.86 -19.34
N ALA A 278 19.67 -0.55 -19.15
CA ALA A 278 20.34 0.42 -19.99
C ALA A 278 21.85 0.47 -19.73
N PRO A 279 22.67 0.81 -20.74
CA PRO A 279 24.10 1.07 -20.53
C PRO A 279 24.35 2.15 -19.47
N ILE A 280 25.46 2.03 -18.73
CA ILE A 280 25.78 2.91 -17.60
C ILE A 280 25.84 4.38 -18.00
N GLU A 281 26.27 4.69 -19.23
CA GLU A 281 26.36 6.03 -19.79
C GLU A 281 24.99 6.71 -20.01
N GLU A 282 23.88 5.95 -19.95
CA GLU A 282 22.53 6.53 -19.95
C GLU A 282 22.17 7.13 -18.57
N MET A 283 23.01 6.94 -17.55
CA MET A 283 22.92 7.62 -16.25
C MET A 283 21.51 7.53 -15.62
N GLY A 284 20.94 6.33 -15.63
CA GLY A 284 19.61 6.02 -15.09
C GLY A 284 18.43 6.43 -15.98
N PHE A 285 18.68 6.83 -17.23
CA PHE A 285 17.66 6.83 -18.27
C PHE A 285 17.54 5.46 -18.95
N GLY A 286 16.44 5.23 -19.64
CA GLY A 286 16.22 4.06 -20.50
C GLY A 286 15.42 4.40 -21.75
N TRP A 287 15.00 3.38 -22.50
CA TRP A 287 14.16 3.47 -23.69
C TRP A 287 14.69 4.43 -24.77
N LYS A 288 16.02 4.47 -24.94
CA LYS A 288 16.65 5.32 -25.95
C LYS A 288 16.17 4.92 -27.33
N ASN A 289 15.47 5.82 -28.01
CA ASN A 289 14.89 5.54 -29.31
C ASN A 289 15.87 5.91 -30.44
N LYS A 290 16.10 4.98 -31.37
CA LYS A 290 16.97 5.17 -32.55
C LYS A 290 16.25 5.79 -33.75
N LEU A 291 14.93 5.96 -33.70
CA LEU A 291 14.17 6.64 -34.75
C LEU A 291 14.54 8.12 -34.77
N GLY A 292 15.16 8.60 -35.85
CA GLY A 292 15.51 10.01 -36.02
C GLY A 292 16.27 10.59 -34.82
N SER A 293 15.69 11.58 -34.15
CA SER A 293 16.24 12.20 -32.93
C SER A 293 15.91 11.45 -31.62
N GLY A 294 15.03 10.44 -31.67
CA GLY A 294 14.55 9.67 -30.52
C GLY A 294 13.65 10.43 -29.54
N LYS A 295 13.27 11.66 -29.87
CA LYS A 295 12.50 12.61 -29.03
C LYS A 295 11.66 13.53 -29.91
N GLY A 296 10.68 14.22 -29.32
CA GLY A 296 9.75 15.09 -30.05
C GLY A 296 8.89 14.28 -31.01
N ILE A 297 8.87 14.63 -32.30
CA ILE A 297 8.11 13.89 -33.34
C ILE A 297 8.51 12.41 -33.49
N HIS A 298 9.69 12.02 -33.00
CA HIS A 298 10.19 10.65 -33.06
C HIS A 298 10.02 9.88 -31.75
N THR A 299 9.15 10.34 -30.85
CA THR A 299 8.95 9.70 -29.55
C THR A 299 8.13 8.42 -29.69
N THR A 300 8.58 7.34 -29.03
CA THR A 300 7.82 6.10 -28.86
C THR A 300 7.80 5.76 -27.37
N THR A 301 6.60 5.55 -26.82
CA THR A 301 6.37 5.19 -25.42
C THR A 301 5.51 3.93 -25.32
N SER A 302 4.20 4.03 -25.57
CA SER A 302 3.26 2.90 -25.50
C SER A 302 3.09 2.17 -26.83
N GLY A 303 3.52 2.79 -27.93
CA GLY A 303 3.23 2.33 -29.29
C GLY A 303 1.91 2.86 -29.86
N ILE A 304 1.02 3.42 -29.04
CA ILE A 304 -0.18 4.14 -29.50
C ILE A 304 0.22 5.58 -29.85
N GLU A 305 -0.32 6.14 -30.94
CA GLU A 305 0.06 7.45 -31.45
C GLU A 305 -1.16 8.35 -31.67
N GLY A 306 -1.17 9.51 -31.01
CA GLY A 306 -2.17 10.56 -31.21
C GLY A 306 -2.70 11.17 -29.92
N ALA A 307 -3.40 12.29 -30.04
CA ALA A 307 -4.11 12.95 -28.93
C ALA A 307 -5.61 12.64 -28.98
N TRP A 308 -6.24 12.71 -27.82
CA TRP A 308 -7.66 12.37 -27.66
C TRP A 308 -8.62 13.46 -28.13
N LYS A 309 -8.21 14.74 -28.03
CA LYS A 309 -9.09 15.89 -28.30
C LYS A 309 -8.32 17.13 -28.78
N PRO A 310 -8.98 18.13 -29.39
CA PRO A 310 -8.39 19.43 -29.69
C PRO A 310 -7.90 20.17 -28.44
N ASN A 311 -6.89 21.02 -28.58
CA ASN A 311 -6.28 21.79 -27.48
C ASN A 311 -5.81 20.92 -26.29
N PRO A 312 -4.86 19.98 -26.48
CA PRO A 312 -4.49 18.99 -25.46
C PRO A 312 -3.85 19.53 -24.17
N THR A 313 -3.59 20.84 -24.11
CA THR A 313 -3.01 21.55 -22.96
C THR A 313 -4.03 22.40 -22.21
N LYS A 314 -5.33 22.11 -22.38
CA LYS A 314 -6.42 22.87 -21.79
C LYS A 314 -7.53 21.97 -21.25
N TRP A 315 -7.98 22.24 -20.02
CA TRP A 315 -9.18 21.65 -19.46
C TRP A 315 -10.43 22.17 -20.18
N ASP A 316 -11.20 21.26 -20.76
CA ASP A 316 -12.51 21.47 -21.34
C ASP A 316 -13.22 20.11 -21.50
N ASN A 317 -14.41 20.10 -22.08
CA ASN A 317 -15.17 18.86 -22.32
C ASN A 317 -14.81 18.16 -23.65
N GLY A 318 -13.67 18.48 -24.26
CA GLY A 318 -13.33 18.05 -25.62
C GLY A 318 -13.20 16.54 -25.77
N TYR A 319 -12.67 15.83 -24.76
CA TYR A 319 -12.56 14.37 -24.76
C TYR A 319 -13.94 13.70 -24.96
N LEU A 320 -14.91 14.01 -24.09
CA LEU A 320 -16.24 13.42 -24.14
C LEU A 320 -17.01 13.88 -25.40
N LYS A 321 -16.84 15.14 -25.82
CA LYS A 321 -17.44 15.66 -27.06
C LYS A 321 -17.00 14.83 -28.27
N VAL A 322 -15.70 14.63 -28.43
CA VAL A 322 -15.13 13.86 -29.54
C VAL A 322 -15.54 12.39 -29.46
N LEU A 323 -15.47 11.77 -28.27
CA LEU A 323 -15.87 10.37 -28.03
C LEU A 323 -17.28 10.08 -28.56
N PHE A 324 -18.23 10.95 -28.26
CA PHE A 324 -19.63 10.77 -28.63
C PHE A 324 -20.02 11.37 -29.99
N LYS A 325 -19.33 12.40 -30.50
CA LYS A 325 -19.62 13.04 -31.80
C LYS A 325 -19.30 12.14 -32.99
N TYR A 326 -18.25 11.32 -32.89
CA TYR A 326 -17.71 10.57 -34.02
C TYR A 326 -17.90 9.05 -33.91
N ASP A 327 -17.95 8.42 -35.09
CA ASP A 327 -17.70 7.00 -35.26
C ASP A 327 -16.21 6.72 -35.31
N TRP A 328 -15.83 5.51 -34.89
CA TRP A 328 -14.43 5.13 -34.69
C TRP A 328 -14.05 3.98 -35.63
N GLU A 329 -12.91 4.09 -36.31
CA GLU A 329 -12.29 2.97 -37.03
C GLU A 329 -11.08 2.42 -36.30
N LEU A 330 -11.02 1.10 -36.22
CA LEU A 330 -9.84 0.38 -35.78
C LEU A 330 -8.75 0.49 -36.85
N VAL A 331 -7.57 0.96 -36.44
CA VAL A 331 -6.38 1.07 -37.29
C VAL A 331 -5.16 0.53 -36.55
N LYS A 332 -4.03 0.47 -37.26
CA LYS A 332 -2.72 0.27 -36.66
C LYS A 332 -1.98 1.61 -36.57
N SER A 333 -1.35 1.86 -35.43
CA SER A 333 -0.44 3.01 -35.24
C SER A 333 0.82 2.85 -36.11
N PRO A 334 1.66 3.90 -36.25
CA PRO A 334 2.97 3.76 -36.90
C PRO A 334 3.89 2.72 -36.24
N ALA A 335 3.67 2.42 -34.95
CA ALA A 335 4.37 1.38 -34.20
C ALA A 335 3.68 -0.01 -34.26
N GLY A 336 2.53 -0.13 -34.94
CA GLY A 336 1.80 -1.38 -35.11
C GLY A 336 0.79 -1.74 -34.00
N ALA A 337 0.53 -0.83 -33.06
CA ALA A 337 -0.47 -1.03 -32.00
C ALA A 337 -1.90 -0.86 -32.53
N HIS A 338 -2.86 -1.60 -31.98
CA HIS A 338 -4.29 -1.35 -32.20
C HIS A 338 -4.72 -0.04 -31.54
N GLN A 339 -5.31 0.85 -32.33
CA GLN A 339 -5.90 2.09 -31.84
C GLN A 339 -7.09 2.49 -32.71
N TRP A 340 -7.86 3.47 -32.24
CA TRP A 340 -9.05 3.93 -32.93
C TRP A 340 -8.88 5.37 -33.36
N LEU A 341 -9.26 5.69 -34.59
CA LEU A 341 -9.27 7.06 -35.09
C LEU A 341 -10.69 7.48 -35.46
N ALA A 342 -11.03 8.73 -35.18
CA ALA A 342 -12.33 9.29 -35.51
C ALA A 342 -12.51 9.38 -37.04
N LYS A 343 -13.71 9.02 -37.53
CA LYS A 343 -14.10 9.13 -38.94
C LYS A 343 -14.72 10.49 -39.24
N ASN A 344 -14.54 10.98 -40.47
CA ASN A 344 -15.20 12.19 -41.00
C ASN A 344 -15.07 13.41 -40.05
N VAL A 345 -13.85 13.61 -39.54
CA VAL A 345 -13.55 14.64 -38.53
C VAL A 345 -13.73 16.03 -39.13
N ALA A 346 -14.40 16.92 -38.39
CA ALA A 346 -14.59 18.30 -38.79
C ALA A 346 -13.29 19.08 -38.54
N ASP A 347 -13.03 20.13 -39.34
CA ASP A 347 -11.79 20.89 -39.26
C ASP A 347 -11.52 21.51 -37.88
N GLU A 348 -12.58 21.87 -37.13
CA GLU A 348 -12.46 22.38 -35.76
C GLU A 348 -12.02 21.32 -34.73
N ASP A 349 -12.24 20.04 -35.02
CA ASP A 349 -11.89 18.91 -34.15
C ASP A 349 -10.60 18.20 -34.56
N MET A 350 -9.96 18.67 -35.63
CA MET A 350 -8.62 18.23 -36.01
C MET A 350 -7.56 18.78 -35.05
N ILE A 351 -6.60 17.94 -34.67
CA ILE A 351 -5.59 18.25 -33.66
C ILE A 351 -4.31 18.70 -34.34
N VAL A 352 -3.87 19.93 -34.05
CA VAL A 352 -2.56 20.41 -34.51
C VAL A 352 -1.45 19.56 -33.90
N ASP A 353 -0.48 19.14 -34.72
CA ASP A 353 0.63 18.31 -34.26
C ASP A 353 1.42 18.97 -33.12
N ALA A 354 1.97 18.15 -32.22
CA ALA A 354 2.65 18.59 -31.01
C ALA A 354 3.92 19.41 -31.26
N HIS A 355 4.56 19.23 -32.43
CA HIS A 355 5.82 19.90 -32.78
C HIS A 355 5.81 20.51 -34.18
N ASP A 356 4.83 20.21 -35.03
CA ASP A 356 4.69 20.80 -36.37
C ASP A 356 3.31 21.47 -36.57
N PRO A 357 3.19 22.80 -36.38
CA PRO A 357 1.90 23.49 -36.45
C PRO A 357 1.23 23.44 -37.83
N LYS A 358 1.95 23.00 -38.89
CA LYS A 358 1.40 22.85 -40.24
C LYS A 358 0.71 21.51 -40.44
N LYS A 359 0.88 20.55 -39.52
CA LYS A 359 0.26 19.24 -39.57
C LYS A 359 -0.94 19.17 -38.63
N LYS A 360 -1.97 18.45 -39.08
CA LYS A 360 -3.15 18.14 -38.30
C LYS A 360 -3.42 16.65 -38.32
N ASN A 361 -3.81 16.10 -37.17
CA ASN A 361 -4.10 14.69 -36.96
C ASN A 361 -5.55 14.53 -36.50
N ARG A 362 -6.15 13.39 -36.82
CA ARG A 362 -7.47 13.02 -36.30
C ARG A 362 -7.37 12.68 -34.81
N PRO A 363 -8.43 12.91 -34.02
CA PRO A 363 -8.51 12.37 -32.68
C PRO A 363 -8.34 10.85 -32.62
N MET A 364 -7.64 10.40 -31.58
CA MET A 364 -7.32 9.01 -31.31
C MET A 364 -7.96 8.55 -29.99
N MET A 365 -8.48 7.33 -29.95
CA MET A 365 -8.92 6.65 -28.74
C MET A 365 -8.27 5.28 -28.65
N THR A 366 -7.96 4.85 -27.43
CA THR A 366 -7.58 3.47 -27.13
C THR A 366 -8.82 2.57 -27.08
N THR A 367 -8.63 1.25 -27.07
CA THR A 367 -9.76 0.32 -26.86
C THR A 367 -10.38 0.54 -25.47
N ALA A 368 -9.57 0.85 -24.47
CA ALA A 368 -10.02 1.18 -23.12
C ALA A 368 -10.81 2.49 -23.05
N ASP A 369 -10.48 3.49 -23.88
CA ASP A 369 -11.26 4.73 -23.98
C ASP A 369 -12.66 4.46 -24.54
N LEU A 370 -12.76 3.61 -25.56
CA LEU A 370 -14.03 3.23 -26.16
C LEU A 370 -14.92 2.44 -25.19
N ALA A 371 -14.36 1.79 -24.16
CA ALA A 371 -15.15 1.16 -23.11
C ALA A 371 -16.15 2.14 -22.46
N LEU A 372 -15.78 3.42 -22.34
CA LEU A 372 -16.65 4.47 -21.78
C LEU A 372 -17.87 4.76 -22.67
N LYS A 373 -17.83 4.41 -23.96
CA LYS A 373 -18.93 4.59 -24.91
C LYS A 373 -19.75 3.32 -25.10
N PHE A 374 -19.14 2.13 -24.94
CA PHE A 374 -19.79 0.86 -25.28
C PHE A 374 -20.26 0.04 -24.07
N ASP A 375 -19.76 0.30 -22.87
CA ASP A 375 -20.29 -0.31 -21.64
C ASP A 375 -21.53 0.47 -21.15
N PRO A 376 -22.70 -0.18 -20.93
CA PRO A 376 -23.93 0.53 -20.58
C PRO A 376 -23.86 1.38 -19.30
N ALA A 377 -23.08 0.97 -18.30
CA ALA A 377 -22.98 1.72 -17.05
C ALA A 377 -22.03 2.91 -17.19
N TYR A 378 -20.88 2.72 -17.84
CA TYR A 378 -19.94 3.81 -18.11
C TYR A 378 -20.51 4.84 -19.08
N GLU A 379 -21.23 4.39 -20.11
CA GLU A 379 -21.84 5.25 -21.12
C GLU A 379 -22.81 6.24 -20.48
N LYS A 380 -23.67 5.77 -19.58
CA LYS A 380 -24.62 6.62 -18.86
C LYS A 380 -23.92 7.71 -18.04
N ILE A 381 -22.82 7.37 -17.37
CA ILE A 381 -22.03 8.31 -16.58
C ILE A 381 -21.32 9.31 -17.50
N ALA A 382 -20.70 8.82 -18.58
CA ALA A 382 -19.95 9.62 -19.54
C ALA A 382 -20.86 10.60 -20.30
N ARG A 383 -22.09 10.20 -20.66
CA ARG A 383 -23.10 11.11 -21.22
C ARG A 383 -23.53 12.20 -20.24
N ARG A 384 -23.78 11.83 -18.98
CA ARG A 384 -24.09 12.82 -17.94
C ARG A 384 -22.96 13.84 -17.79
N PHE A 385 -21.71 13.40 -17.83
CA PHE A 385 -20.54 14.31 -17.81
C PHE A 385 -20.37 15.13 -19.09
N LEU A 386 -20.80 14.61 -20.23
CA LEU A 386 -20.87 15.37 -21.49
C LEU A 386 -21.88 16.52 -21.38
N GLU A 387 -23.05 16.25 -20.80
CA GLU A 387 -24.15 17.20 -20.62
C GLU A 387 -23.89 18.19 -19.47
N ASP A 388 -23.27 17.74 -18.38
CA ASP A 388 -22.93 18.53 -17.19
C ASP A 388 -21.43 18.51 -16.92
N HIS A 389 -20.73 19.48 -17.51
CA HIS A 389 -19.28 19.65 -17.32
C HIS A 389 -18.91 20.04 -15.87
N LYS A 390 -19.83 20.60 -15.08
CA LYS A 390 -19.58 20.94 -13.68
C LYS A 390 -19.56 19.67 -12.83
N ALA A 391 -20.52 18.77 -13.03
CA ALA A 391 -20.52 17.45 -12.40
C ALA A 391 -19.25 16.67 -12.74
N PHE A 392 -18.84 16.69 -14.01
CA PHE A 392 -17.58 16.07 -14.43
C PHE A 392 -16.35 16.68 -13.72
N THR A 393 -16.29 18.01 -13.67
CA THR A 393 -15.19 18.73 -13.01
C THR A 393 -15.08 18.37 -11.52
N ASP A 394 -16.21 18.32 -10.79
CA ASP A 394 -16.21 17.95 -9.37
C ASP A 394 -15.83 16.48 -9.16
N ALA A 395 -16.40 15.56 -9.95
CA ALA A 395 -16.10 14.13 -9.87
C ALA A 395 -14.61 13.86 -10.14
N PHE A 396 -14.04 14.47 -11.18
CA PHE A 396 -12.61 14.31 -11.48
C PHE A 396 -11.73 14.93 -10.39
N ALA A 397 -12.11 16.09 -9.83
CA ALA A 397 -11.30 16.75 -8.78
C ALA A 397 -11.22 15.88 -7.54
N ARG A 398 -12.34 15.25 -7.15
CA ARG A 398 -12.44 14.36 -6.00
C ARG A 398 -11.74 13.02 -6.24
N ALA A 399 -11.95 12.42 -7.41
CA ALA A 399 -11.33 11.14 -7.77
C ALA A 399 -9.80 11.28 -7.91
N TRP A 400 -9.31 12.37 -8.50
CA TRP A 400 -7.88 12.69 -8.57
C TRP A 400 -7.26 12.87 -7.18
N PHE A 401 -7.95 13.58 -6.26
CA PHE A 401 -7.48 13.73 -4.89
C PHE A 401 -7.45 12.39 -4.14
N LYS A 402 -8.49 11.56 -4.29
CA LYS A 402 -8.54 10.20 -3.73
C LYS A 402 -7.38 9.36 -4.25
N LEU A 403 -7.22 9.26 -5.57
CA LEU A 403 -6.14 8.53 -6.23
C LEU A 403 -4.79 8.87 -5.60
N THR A 404 -4.49 10.18 -5.54
CA THR A 404 -3.17 10.66 -5.17
C THR A 404 -2.90 10.62 -3.67
N HIS A 405 -3.92 10.39 -2.82
CA HIS A 405 -3.78 10.44 -1.35
C HIS A 405 -4.33 9.21 -0.62
N ARG A 406 -4.89 8.20 -1.31
CA ARG A 406 -5.52 7.01 -0.72
C ARG A 406 -4.60 6.17 0.17
N ASP A 407 -3.29 6.27 -0.04
CA ASP A 407 -2.24 5.57 0.69
C ASP A 407 -1.55 6.44 1.77
N MET A 408 -2.04 7.66 2.00
CA MET A 408 -1.52 8.54 3.04
C MET A 408 -2.13 8.30 4.42
N GLY A 409 -3.12 7.42 4.52
CA GLY A 409 -3.86 7.16 5.76
C GLY A 409 -4.62 8.39 6.29
N PRO A 410 -4.72 8.55 7.62
CA PRO A 410 -5.59 9.56 8.21
C PRO A 410 -5.08 10.99 8.00
N ARG A 411 -6.01 11.95 8.04
CA ARG A 411 -5.74 13.39 7.83
C ARG A 411 -4.72 14.01 8.78
N THR A 412 -4.44 13.39 9.93
CA THR A 412 -3.34 13.81 10.83
C THR A 412 -1.97 13.73 10.13
N ARG A 413 -1.86 12.92 9.07
CA ARG A 413 -0.69 12.85 8.19
C ARG A 413 -0.71 13.87 7.05
N TYR A 414 -1.69 14.75 6.92
CA TYR A 414 -1.75 15.65 5.76
C TYR A 414 -1.02 16.96 6.12
N LEU A 415 -0.10 17.41 5.25
CA LEU A 415 0.68 18.64 5.44
C LEU A 415 0.45 19.63 4.29
N GLY A 416 0.66 20.90 4.59
CA GLY A 416 0.65 21.98 3.59
C GLY A 416 -0.62 22.84 3.63
N PRO A 417 -0.62 23.95 2.89
CA PRO A 417 -1.68 24.95 2.97
C PRO A 417 -2.93 24.61 2.14
N GLU A 418 -2.87 23.58 1.29
CA GLU A 418 -3.94 23.23 0.34
C GLU A 418 -4.70 21.95 0.72
N VAL A 419 -4.57 21.50 1.97
CA VAL A 419 -5.32 20.34 2.47
C VAL A 419 -6.81 20.68 2.44
N PRO A 420 -7.66 19.94 1.68
CA PRO A 420 -9.09 20.23 1.60
C PRO A 420 -9.75 20.20 2.97
N LYS A 421 -10.66 21.12 3.27
CA LYS A 421 -11.34 21.18 4.59
C LYS A 421 -12.32 20.03 4.82
N GLU A 422 -12.95 19.55 3.76
CA GLU A 422 -13.91 18.44 3.81
C GLU A 422 -13.21 17.13 4.20
N GLU A 423 -13.80 16.38 5.13
CA GLU A 423 -13.35 15.05 5.51
C GLU A 423 -14.02 14.00 4.62
N LEU A 424 -13.21 13.19 3.94
CA LEU A 424 -13.69 12.18 3.01
C LEU A 424 -13.68 10.81 3.68
N ILE A 425 -14.68 9.98 3.37
CA ILE A 425 -14.89 8.69 4.06
C ILE A 425 -13.70 7.73 3.91
N TRP A 426 -13.04 7.72 2.76
CA TRP A 426 -11.87 6.87 2.49
C TRP A 426 -10.62 7.29 3.28
N GLN A 427 -10.64 8.43 3.98
CA GLN A 427 -9.59 8.85 4.91
C GLN A 427 -9.75 8.22 6.30
N ASP A 428 -10.73 7.32 6.45
CA ASP A 428 -11.09 6.65 7.71
C ASP A 428 -11.18 7.63 8.90
N PRO A 429 -11.99 8.72 8.80
CA PRO A 429 -11.99 9.80 9.78
C PRO A 429 -12.36 9.34 11.18
N ILE A 430 -11.69 9.91 12.18
CA ILE A 430 -11.89 9.64 13.61
C ILE A 430 -12.19 10.98 14.30
N ALA A 431 -13.27 11.02 15.07
CA ALA A 431 -13.62 12.21 15.83
C ALA A 431 -12.55 12.49 16.89
N LYS A 432 -12.12 13.75 17.01
CA LYS A 432 -11.24 14.17 18.11
C LYS A 432 -12.02 14.18 19.42
N GLU A 433 -11.43 13.61 20.46
CA GLU A 433 -11.95 13.75 21.82
C GLU A 433 -12.01 15.23 22.24
N LYS A 434 -13.12 15.63 22.86
CA LYS A 434 -13.31 16.99 23.37
C LYS A 434 -12.89 17.06 24.83
N GLY A 435 -12.04 18.03 25.17
CA GLY A 435 -11.65 18.31 26.54
C GLY A 435 -10.26 17.78 26.93
N PRO A 436 -9.86 17.92 28.21
CA PRO A 436 -8.53 17.53 28.67
C PRO A 436 -8.35 16.00 28.67
N LEU A 437 -7.20 15.55 28.18
CA LEU A 437 -6.80 14.15 28.20
C LEU A 437 -6.61 13.63 29.64
N ILE A 438 -6.87 12.32 29.83
CA ILE A 438 -6.54 11.62 31.08
C ILE A 438 -5.03 11.71 31.37
N GLY A 439 -4.67 11.93 32.63
CA GLY A 439 -3.28 11.93 33.09
C GLY A 439 -2.95 10.68 33.90
N GLU A 440 -1.76 10.63 34.50
CA GLU A 440 -1.28 9.46 35.24
C GLU A 440 -2.21 9.01 36.38
N LYS A 441 -2.85 9.96 37.09
CA LYS A 441 -3.80 9.64 38.18
C LYS A 441 -5.04 8.92 37.66
N GLU A 442 -5.60 9.40 36.55
CA GLU A 442 -6.75 8.81 35.89
C GLU A 442 -6.39 7.43 35.31
N VAL A 443 -5.25 7.32 34.61
CA VAL A 443 -4.73 6.05 34.08
C VAL A 443 -4.55 5.03 35.21
N THR A 444 -3.91 5.41 36.31
CA THR A 444 -3.74 4.53 37.49
C THR A 444 -5.09 4.05 38.04
N SER A 445 -6.08 4.93 38.09
CA SER A 445 -7.43 4.59 38.56
C SER A 445 -8.15 3.64 37.60
N LEU A 446 -8.07 3.90 36.29
CA LEU A 446 -8.63 3.04 35.25
C LEU A 446 -8.01 1.65 35.27
N LYS A 447 -6.68 1.52 35.41
CA LYS A 447 -6.02 0.21 35.55
C LYS A 447 -6.61 -0.60 36.70
N LYS A 448 -6.84 0.02 37.87
CA LYS A 448 -7.49 -0.64 39.02
C LYS A 448 -8.93 -1.07 38.72
N LEU A 449 -9.69 -0.26 37.98
CA LEU A 449 -11.05 -0.61 37.57
C LEU A 449 -11.06 -1.79 36.59
N ILE A 450 -10.14 -1.81 35.63
CA ILE A 450 -9.99 -2.89 34.65
C ILE A 450 -9.68 -4.21 35.38
N LEU A 451 -8.75 -4.20 36.34
CA LEU A 451 -8.44 -5.39 37.15
C LEU A 451 -9.66 -5.92 37.93
N LYS A 452 -10.55 -5.04 38.37
CA LYS A 452 -11.79 -5.39 39.09
C LYS A 452 -12.95 -5.78 38.18
N SER A 453 -12.81 -5.65 36.86
CA SER A 453 -13.90 -5.95 35.90
C SER A 453 -14.21 -7.45 35.78
N GLY A 454 -13.33 -8.32 36.28
CA GLY A 454 -13.40 -9.77 36.08
C GLY A 454 -13.18 -10.20 34.63
N LEU A 455 -12.51 -9.37 33.82
CA LEU A 455 -11.92 -9.78 32.55
C LEU A 455 -10.58 -10.46 32.82
N SER A 456 -10.29 -11.54 32.08
CA SER A 456 -9.01 -12.23 32.18
C SER A 456 -7.90 -11.46 31.43
N ASN A 457 -6.64 -11.71 31.79
CA ASN A 457 -5.50 -11.13 31.06
C ASN A 457 -5.55 -11.49 29.57
N SER A 458 -5.92 -12.74 29.24
CA SER A 458 -6.05 -13.20 27.85
C SER A 458 -7.13 -12.44 27.08
N GLN A 459 -8.31 -12.20 27.69
CA GLN A 459 -9.38 -11.40 27.07
C GLN A 459 -8.91 -9.96 26.77
N LEU A 460 -8.26 -9.32 27.76
CA LEU A 460 -7.77 -7.95 27.61
C LEU A 460 -6.70 -7.83 26.52
N VAL A 461 -5.74 -8.75 26.50
CA VAL A 461 -4.66 -8.77 25.49
C VAL A 461 -5.19 -9.14 24.11
N SER A 462 -6.06 -10.14 24.00
CA SER A 462 -6.62 -10.58 22.72
C SER A 462 -7.49 -9.49 22.07
N THR A 463 -8.32 -8.77 22.84
CA THR A 463 -9.12 -7.66 22.32
C THR A 463 -8.26 -6.47 21.90
N ALA A 464 -7.23 -6.12 22.67
CA ALA A 464 -6.32 -5.04 22.29
C ALA A 464 -5.51 -5.39 21.03
N TRP A 465 -5.02 -6.63 20.95
CA TRP A 465 -4.33 -7.14 19.77
C TRP A 465 -5.23 -7.13 18.54
N ALA A 466 -6.43 -7.69 18.63
CA ALA A 466 -7.40 -7.72 17.53
C ALA A 466 -7.75 -6.33 17.00
N SER A 467 -7.73 -5.31 17.86
CA SER A 467 -7.96 -3.93 17.43
C SER A 467 -6.74 -3.37 16.70
N ALA A 468 -5.56 -3.47 17.30
CA ALA A 468 -4.33 -2.86 16.76
C ALA A 468 -3.79 -3.59 15.53
N SER A 469 -3.96 -4.92 15.46
CA SER A 469 -3.40 -5.75 14.40
C SER A 469 -4.05 -5.51 13.04
N THR A 470 -5.15 -4.75 12.96
CA THR A 470 -5.72 -4.31 11.67
C THR A 470 -4.83 -3.29 10.95
N PHE A 471 -3.87 -2.68 11.65
CA PHE A 471 -2.94 -1.73 11.05
C PHE A 471 -2.13 -2.36 9.91
N ARG A 472 -1.89 -1.57 8.87
CA ARG A 472 -0.90 -1.87 7.85
C ARG A 472 -0.14 -0.60 7.44
N GLY A 473 1.18 -0.70 7.44
CA GLY A 473 2.10 0.41 7.19
C GLY A 473 2.24 0.79 5.72
N SER A 474 1.66 0.01 4.81
CA SER A 474 1.67 0.24 3.37
C SER A 474 0.82 1.45 2.98
N ASP A 475 -0.41 1.54 3.49
CA ASP A 475 -1.33 2.67 3.26
C ASP A 475 -1.76 3.40 4.53
N MET A 476 -1.17 3.02 5.68
CA MET A 476 -1.37 3.61 6.99
C MET A 476 -2.83 3.51 7.50
N ARG A 477 -3.59 2.51 7.02
CA ARG A 477 -4.95 2.21 7.46
C ARG A 477 -4.98 1.22 8.63
N GLY A 478 -6.14 1.13 9.29
CA GLY A 478 -6.37 0.27 10.45
C GLY A 478 -5.73 0.79 11.74
N GLY A 479 -5.65 -0.07 12.75
CA GLY A 479 -5.13 0.25 14.07
C GLY A 479 -6.20 0.37 15.17
N ALA A 480 -5.76 0.70 16.38
CA ALA A 480 -6.61 0.76 17.57
C ALA A 480 -7.37 2.08 17.74
N ASN A 481 -6.88 3.17 17.15
CA ASN A 481 -7.52 4.47 17.15
C ASN A 481 -8.84 4.41 16.38
N GLY A 482 -9.88 5.02 16.95
CA GLY A 482 -11.26 4.91 16.46
C GLY A 482 -12.03 3.73 17.07
N ALA A 483 -11.36 2.76 17.70
CA ALA A 483 -11.99 1.55 18.25
C ALA A 483 -12.96 0.87 17.27
N ARG A 484 -12.56 0.79 15.99
CA ARG A 484 -13.39 0.19 14.92
C ARG A 484 -13.71 -1.28 15.15
N ILE A 485 -12.96 -1.96 16.03
CA ILE A 485 -13.26 -3.33 16.48
C ILE A 485 -14.69 -3.49 17.03
N ARG A 486 -15.32 -2.42 17.55
CA ARG A 486 -16.71 -2.45 18.05
C ARG A 486 -17.77 -2.14 16.97
N LEU A 487 -17.35 -1.82 15.75
CA LEU A 487 -18.18 -1.41 14.62
C LEU A 487 -18.19 -2.51 13.54
N ALA A 488 -19.20 -2.47 12.66
CA ALA A 488 -19.19 -3.33 11.48
C ALA A 488 -18.13 -2.83 10.48
N PRO A 489 -17.40 -3.74 9.82
CA PRO A 489 -17.54 -5.20 9.88
C PRO A 489 -16.71 -5.89 10.98
N GLN A 490 -15.76 -5.19 11.61
CA GLN A 490 -14.75 -5.82 12.49
C GLN A 490 -15.33 -6.58 13.68
N LYS A 491 -16.44 -6.09 14.25
CA LYS A 491 -17.12 -6.75 15.37
C LYS A 491 -17.70 -8.13 14.99
N ASP A 492 -17.95 -8.34 13.69
CA ASP A 492 -18.61 -9.51 13.13
C ASP A 492 -17.61 -10.48 12.47
N TRP A 493 -16.32 -10.12 12.38
CA TRP A 493 -15.27 -10.99 11.82
C TRP A 493 -15.08 -12.26 12.65
N GLU A 494 -14.96 -13.38 11.94
CA GLU A 494 -14.78 -14.69 12.56
C GLU A 494 -13.58 -14.68 13.51
N VAL A 495 -12.43 -14.22 13.03
CA VAL A 495 -11.16 -14.17 13.79
C VAL A 495 -11.30 -13.42 15.12
N ASN A 496 -12.24 -12.48 15.21
CA ASN A 496 -12.49 -11.68 16.42
C ASN A 496 -13.45 -12.34 17.41
N GLN A 497 -13.99 -13.52 17.09
CA GLN A 497 -14.89 -14.31 17.94
C GLN A 497 -16.07 -13.45 18.45
N PRO A 498 -17.02 -13.05 17.59
CA PRO A 498 -17.98 -11.98 17.87
C PRO A 498 -18.74 -12.13 19.20
N LYS A 499 -19.11 -13.36 19.56
CA LYS A 499 -19.78 -13.67 20.84
C LYS A 499 -18.92 -13.36 22.06
N GLU A 500 -17.62 -13.66 21.98
CA GLU A 500 -16.68 -13.41 23.07
C GLU A 500 -16.27 -11.95 23.11
N LEU A 501 -15.97 -11.36 21.95
CA LEU A 501 -15.68 -9.93 21.83
C LEU A 501 -16.82 -9.08 22.40
N ALA A 502 -18.08 -9.37 22.07
CA ALA A 502 -19.23 -8.64 22.58
C ALA A 502 -19.30 -8.62 24.12
N LYS A 503 -18.91 -9.70 24.80
CA LYS A 503 -18.86 -9.75 26.27
C LYS A 503 -17.78 -8.81 26.82
N VAL A 504 -16.60 -8.82 26.21
CA VAL A 504 -15.47 -7.95 26.61
C VAL A 504 -15.85 -6.49 26.38
N LEU A 505 -16.35 -6.16 25.19
CA LEU A 505 -16.76 -4.81 24.83
C LEU A 505 -17.83 -4.28 25.79
N LYS A 506 -18.86 -5.07 26.12
CA LYS A 506 -19.91 -4.69 27.08
C LYS A 506 -19.35 -4.35 28.47
N LYS A 507 -18.37 -5.11 28.96
CA LYS A 507 -17.72 -4.83 30.26
C LYS A 507 -16.87 -3.56 30.21
N LEU A 508 -16.11 -3.36 29.13
CA LEU A 508 -15.32 -2.13 28.94
C LEU A 508 -16.24 -0.91 28.78
N GLU A 509 -17.37 -1.04 28.10
CA GLU A 509 -18.36 0.04 27.94
C GLU A 509 -18.94 0.47 29.28
N ALA A 510 -19.37 -0.49 30.11
CA ALA A 510 -19.88 -0.20 31.45
C ALA A 510 -18.82 0.52 32.32
N LEU A 511 -17.54 0.13 32.21
CA LEU A 511 -16.43 0.78 32.90
C LEU A 511 -16.22 2.20 32.38
N GLN A 512 -16.17 2.38 31.05
CA GLN A 512 -16.01 3.68 30.40
C GLN A 512 -17.10 4.66 30.87
N LEU A 513 -18.36 4.23 30.79
CA LEU A 513 -19.52 5.03 31.22
C LEU A 513 -19.42 5.40 32.70
N ALA A 514 -19.09 4.45 33.58
CA ALA A 514 -18.96 4.70 35.01
C ALA A 514 -17.81 5.67 35.35
N PHE A 515 -16.67 5.57 34.65
CA PHE A 515 -15.54 6.48 34.81
C PHE A 515 -15.90 7.88 34.28
N ASN A 516 -16.44 7.94 33.06
CA ASN A 516 -16.80 9.18 32.39
C ASN A 516 -17.91 9.93 33.15
N ALA A 517 -18.86 9.25 33.80
CA ALA A 517 -19.87 9.90 34.63
C ALA A 517 -19.29 10.66 35.84
N LYS A 518 -18.15 10.19 36.38
CA LYS A 518 -17.55 10.70 37.62
C LYS A 518 -16.33 11.61 37.40
N SER A 519 -15.70 11.53 36.23
CA SER A 519 -14.46 12.25 35.92
C SER A 519 -14.72 13.47 35.04
N LYS A 520 -13.99 14.57 35.31
CA LYS A 520 -13.94 15.76 34.42
C LYS A 520 -13.13 15.47 33.13
N LYS A 521 -12.20 14.53 33.19
CA LYS A 521 -11.40 14.05 32.04
C LYS A 521 -12.00 12.74 31.55
N LYS A 522 -12.42 12.70 30.29
CA LYS A 522 -13.06 11.51 29.71
C LYS A 522 -12.00 10.59 29.11
N VAL A 523 -12.29 9.29 29.12
CA VAL A 523 -11.51 8.27 28.40
C VAL A 523 -12.32 7.78 27.21
N SER A 524 -11.68 7.68 26.05
CA SER A 524 -12.26 7.06 24.84
C SER A 524 -12.28 5.55 24.98
N PHE A 525 -13.12 4.90 24.18
CA PHE A 525 -13.22 3.45 24.17
C PHE A 525 -11.94 2.85 23.58
N ALA A 526 -11.38 3.49 22.55
CA ALA A 526 -10.09 3.13 21.96
C ALA A 526 -8.94 3.12 22.97
N ASP A 527 -8.82 4.18 23.80
CA ASP A 527 -7.81 4.20 24.86
C ASP A 527 -8.07 3.12 25.92
N LEU A 528 -9.34 2.85 26.24
CA LEU A 528 -9.69 1.84 27.23
C LEU A 528 -9.33 0.41 26.77
N ILE A 529 -9.54 0.08 25.50
CA ILE A 529 -9.10 -1.20 24.91
C ILE A 529 -7.58 -1.36 25.06
N VAL A 530 -6.81 -0.37 24.59
CA VAL A 530 -5.34 -0.44 24.62
C VAL A 530 -4.81 -0.48 26.04
N LEU A 531 -5.35 0.34 26.94
CA LEU A 531 -5.00 0.32 28.36
C LEU A 531 -5.33 -1.04 29.00
N GLY A 532 -6.45 -1.66 28.60
CA GLY A 532 -6.80 -3.01 29.00
C GLY A 532 -5.71 -4.02 28.66
N GLY A 533 -5.23 -4.02 27.42
CA GLY A 533 -4.11 -4.86 27.00
C GLY A 533 -2.83 -4.61 27.81
N CYS A 534 -2.48 -3.35 28.08
CA CYS A 534 -1.35 -3.01 28.95
C CYS A 534 -1.50 -3.61 30.35
N VAL A 535 -2.69 -3.52 30.95
CA VAL A 535 -2.98 -4.13 32.27
C VAL A 535 -2.82 -5.66 32.22
N GLY A 536 -3.33 -6.31 31.18
CA GLY A 536 -3.21 -7.75 31.01
C GLY A 536 -1.75 -8.23 30.98
N ILE A 537 -0.88 -7.47 30.30
CA ILE A 537 0.56 -7.75 30.21
C ILE A 537 1.27 -7.47 31.53
N GLU A 538 1.02 -6.33 32.17
CA GLU A 538 1.63 -5.99 33.46
C GLU A 538 1.33 -7.05 34.53
N GLU A 539 0.08 -7.53 34.60
CA GLU A 539 -0.27 -8.61 35.53
C GLU A 539 0.33 -9.96 35.13
N ALA A 540 0.42 -10.27 33.84
CA ALA A 540 1.04 -11.51 33.39
C ALA A 540 2.56 -11.54 33.66
N ALA A 541 3.25 -10.41 33.50
CA ALA A 541 4.66 -10.25 33.87
C ALA A 541 4.85 -10.32 35.38
N LYS A 542 3.96 -9.70 36.16
CA LYS A 542 3.99 -9.78 37.62
C LYS A 542 3.85 -11.21 38.13
N LYS A 543 2.98 -12.02 37.52
CA LYS A 543 2.88 -13.47 37.81
C LYS A 543 4.16 -14.24 37.49
N ALA A 544 4.95 -13.77 36.54
CA ALA A 544 6.26 -14.31 36.20
C ALA A 544 7.39 -13.82 37.13
N GLY A 545 7.08 -12.95 38.10
CA GLY A 545 8.07 -12.36 39.00
C GLY A 545 8.70 -11.06 38.49
N HIS A 546 8.23 -10.52 37.36
CA HIS A 546 8.77 -9.29 36.76
C HIS A 546 7.83 -8.11 36.99
N LYS A 547 8.35 -7.03 37.59
CA LYS A 547 7.61 -5.78 37.77
C LYS A 547 7.96 -4.81 36.64
N ILE A 548 7.13 -4.79 35.61
CA ILE A 548 7.27 -3.86 34.47
C ILE A 548 6.15 -2.81 34.45
N LYS A 549 6.40 -1.70 33.75
CA LYS A 549 5.39 -0.71 33.36
C LYS A 549 5.29 -0.73 31.85
N VAL A 550 4.16 -1.13 31.31
CA VAL A 550 3.90 -1.07 29.87
C VAL A 550 3.51 0.37 29.54
N ALA A 551 4.25 1.00 28.64
CA ALA A 551 4.01 2.39 28.26
C ALA A 551 2.62 2.55 27.63
N PHE A 552 1.90 3.59 28.06
CA PHE A 552 0.57 3.92 27.56
C PHE A 552 0.47 5.43 27.40
N THR A 553 0.12 5.86 26.19
CA THR A 553 -0.13 7.28 25.89
C THR A 553 -1.59 7.43 25.48
N PRO A 554 -2.40 8.22 26.22
CA PRO A 554 -3.79 8.47 25.87
C PRO A 554 -3.90 9.40 24.66
N GLY A 555 -5.13 9.60 24.16
CA GLY A 555 -5.46 10.52 23.07
C GLY A 555 -6.10 9.88 21.85
N ARG A 556 -6.37 8.57 21.87
CA ARG A 556 -7.17 7.94 20.81
C ARG A 556 -8.61 8.47 20.86
N GLY A 557 -9.23 8.60 19.70
CA GLY A 557 -10.65 8.92 19.56
C GLY A 557 -11.51 7.70 19.26
N ASP A 558 -12.82 7.90 19.28
CA ASP A 558 -13.82 6.89 18.94
C ASP A 558 -14.48 7.24 17.58
N ALA A 559 -14.38 6.33 16.61
CA ALA A 559 -15.08 6.43 15.33
C ALA A 559 -16.56 6.06 15.48
N THR A 560 -17.37 6.46 14.50
CA THR A 560 -18.79 6.07 14.39
C THR A 560 -19.00 5.17 13.17
N GLN A 561 -20.15 4.49 13.11
CA GLN A 561 -20.46 3.61 11.99
C GLN A 561 -20.61 4.41 10.68
N GLU A 562 -21.19 5.61 10.74
CA GLU A 562 -21.39 6.50 9.59
C GLU A 562 -20.05 6.98 8.98
N LYS A 563 -18.97 6.94 9.79
CA LYS A 563 -17.60 7.27 9.40
C LYS A 563 -16.73 6.02 9.17
N THR A 564 -17.37 4.86 9.05
CA THR A 564 -16.70 3.57 8.85
C THR A 564 -17.36 2.85 7.67
N ASP A 565 -16.74 2.97 6.50
CA ASP A 565 -17.19 2.31 5.29
C ASP A 565 -16.94 0.79 5.36
N VAL A 566 -18.02 0.01 5.28
CA VAL A 566 -17.98 -1.43 5.52
C VAL A 566 -17.17 -2.14 4.45
N GLU A 567 -17.33 -1.77 3.17
CA GLU A 567 -16.61 -2.41 2.06
C GLU A 567 -15.11 -2.13 2.14
N SER A 568 -14.75 -0.86 2.36
CA SER A 568 -13.37 -0.43 2.51
C SER A 568 -12.66 -1.02 3.74
N ILE A 569 -13.37 -1.27 4.85
CA ILE A 569 -12.77 -1.88 6.05
C ILE A 569 -12.70 -3.41 5.92
N SER A 570 -13.57 -4.05 5.12
CA SER A 570 -13.57 -5.51 4.94
C SER A 570 -12.27 -6.05 4.35
N VAL A 571 -11.54 -5.27 3.54
CA VAL A 571 -10.23 -5.67 2.99
C VAL A 571 -9.14 -5.78 4.06
N LEU A 572 -9.38 -5.29 5.29
CA LEU A 572 -8.46 -5.42 6.42
C LEU A 572 -8.69 -6.72 7.22
N GLU A 573 -9.72 -7.51 6.88
CA GLU A 573 -9.97 -8.79 7.54
C GLU A 573 -8.86 -9.78 7.20
N PRO A 574 -8.12 -10.31 8.21
CA PRO A 574 -7.01 -11.18 7.94
C PRO A 574 -7.48 -12.55 7.44
N MET A 575 -6.84 -13.05 6.38
CA MET A 575 -6.99 -14.45 5.94
C MET A 575 -6.31 -15.43 6.90
N ALA A 576 -5.24 -14.98 7.56
CA ALA A 576 -4.59 -15.66 8.66
C ALA A 576 -4.03 -14.64 9.66
N ASP A 577 -4.00 -15.01 10.93
CA ASP A 577 -3.40 -14.24 12.02
C ASP A 577 -2.52 -15.20 12.83
N GLY A 578 -1.24 -15.29 12.46
CA GLY A 578 -0.27 -16.15 13.15
C GLY A 578 -0.05 -15.77 14.62
N PHE A 579 -0.29 -14.50 14.98
CA PHE A 579 -0.18 -14.03 16.36
C PHE A 579 -1.29 -14.59 17.25
N ARG A 580 -2.47 -14.84 16.68
CA ARG A 580 -3.60 -15.54 17.34
C ARG A 580 -3.76 -17.01 16.90
N ASN A 581 -2.83 -17.55 16.13
CA ASN A 581 -2.87 -18.92 15.60
C ASN A 581 -4.20 -19.23 14.87
N TYR A 582 -4.60 -18.33 13.97
CA TYR A 582 -5.80 -18.44 13.14
C TYR A 582 -5.44 -18.49 11.66
N SER A 583 -6.18 -19.28 10.88
CA SER A 583 -6.20 -19.24 9.43
C SER A 583 -7.59 -19.61 8.92
N ARG A 584 -7.99 -19.02 7.78
CA ARG A 584 -9.10 -19.56 7.00
C ARG A 584 -8.72 -20.95 6.47
N LYS A 585 -9.73 -21.80 6.31
CA LYS A 585 -9.57 -23.18 5.82
C LYS A 585 -8.83 -23.21 4.48
N GLY A 586 -7.84 -24.10 4.36
CA GLY A 586 -7.03 -24.28 3.14
C GLY A 586 -5.76 -23.41 3.08
N LEU A 587 -5.49 -22.58 4.09
CA LEU A 587 -4.30 -21.74 4.16
C LEU A 587 -3.26 -22.23 5.17
N GLU A 588 -3.52 -23.34 5.86
CA GLU A 588 -2.75 -23.83 7.00
C GLU A 588 -1.25 -23.99 6.68
N ASN A 589 -0.93 -24.44 5.46
CA ASN A 589 0.44 -24.58 4.95
C ASN A 589 1.17 -23.27 4.60
N HIS A 590 0.43 -22.18 4.43
CA HIS A 590 0.97 -20.87 4.03
C HIS A 590 1.06 -19.89 5.20
N THR A 591 0.71 -20.35 6.41
CA THR A 591 0.60 -19.49 7.60
C THR A 591 1.92 -18.88 8.04
N ALA A 592 3.07 -19.52 7.74
CA ALA A 592 4.38 -18.96 8.05
C ALA A 592 4.73 -17.79 7.11
N GLU A 593 4.44 -17.92 5.82
CA GLU A 593 4.58 -16.85 4.83
C GLU A 593 3.64 -15.68 5.17
N LEU A 594 2.38 -15.98 5.48
CA LEU A 594 1.38 -14.96 5.87
C LEU A 594 1.72 -14.26 7.19
N LEU A 595 2.37 -14.96 8.14
CA LEU A 595 2.87 -14.32 9.36
C LEU A 595 3.94 -13.26 9.03
N ILE A 596 4.91 -13.60 8.18
CA ILE A 596 5.99 -12.68 7.79
C ILE A 596 5.41 -11.48 7.04
N ASP A 597 4.49 -11.72 6.10
CA ASP A 597 3.81 -10.64 5.39
C ASP A 597 3.06 -9.72 6.35
N LYS A 598 2.31 -10.29 7.31
CA LYS A 598 1.60 -9.50 8.30
C LYS A 598 2.55 -8.74 9.23
N ALA A 599 3.66 -9.34 9.64
CA ALA A 599 4.66 -8.68 10.47
C ALA A 599 5.29 -7.49 9.74
N GLN A 600 5.53 -7.61 8.44
CA GLN A 600 6.00 -6.50 7.62
C GLN A 600 4.99 -5.36 7.57
N LEU A 601 3.69 -5.66 7.38
CA LEU A 601 2.62 -4.64 7.44
C LEU A 601 2.55 -3.95 8.82
N LEU A 602 2.87 -4.66 9.90
CA LEU A 602 2.98 -4.09 11.26
C LEU A 602 4.32 -3.39 11.53
N LYS A 603 5.16 -3.21 10.49
CA LYS A 603 6.50 -2.61 10.58
C LYS A 603 7.40 -3.29 11.61
N LEU A 604 7.23 -4.59 11.82
CA LEU A 604 8.01 -5.38 12.77
C LEU A 604 9.30 -5.88 12.14
N THR A 605 10.36 -5.89 12.92
CA THR A 605 11.58 -6.65 12.64
C THR A 605 11.38 -8.12 12.98
N ALA A 606 12.25 -9.00 12.48
CA ALA A 606 12.20 -10.42 12.85
C ALA A 606 12.30 -10.63 14.38
N PRO A 607 13.19 -9.96 15.14
CA PRO A 607 13.24 -10.10 16.61
C PRO A 607 11.97 -9.64 17.34
N GLU A 608 11.34 -8.54 16.90
CA GLU A 608 10.09 -8.05 17.50
C GLU A 608 8.93 -9.00 17.23
N MET A 609 8.80 -9.50 15.99
CA MET A 609 7.82 -10.52 15.62
C MET A 609 7.99 -11.78 16.47
N THR A 610 9.23 -12.27 16.61
CA THR A 610 9.55 -13.46 17.42
C THR A 610 9.11 -13.25 18.87
N ALA A 611 9.51 -12.14 19.51
CA ALA A 611 9.11 -11.84 20.88
C ALA A 611 7.59 -11.83 21.06
N LEU A 612 6.86 -11.19 20.13
CA LEU A 612 5.39 -11.16 20.14
C LEU A 612 4.77 -12.55 20.04
N ILE A 613 5.27 -13.43 19.16
CA ILE A 613 4.77 -14.80 19.05
C ILE A 613 4.95 -15.54 20.37
N GLY A 614 6.15 -15.55 20.93
CA GLY A 614 6.42 -16.25 22.20
C GLY A 614 5.52 -15.77 23.33
N GLY A 615 5.36 -14.44 23.46
CA GLY A 615 4.52 -13.85 24.51
C GLY A 615 3.03 -14.11 24.32
N LEU A 616 2.49 -13.93 23.12
CA LEU A 616 1.07 -14.16 22.85
C LEU A 616 0.67 -15.63 23.04
N ARG A 617 1.58 -16.57 22.74
CA ARG A 617 1.37 -17.99 23.04
C ARG A 617 1.23 -18.27 24.53
N VAL A 618 2.19 -17.84 25.36
CA VAL A 618 2.13 -18.10 26.81
C VAL A 618 1.00 -17.31 27.50
N LEU A 619 0.58 -16.18 26.91
CA LEU A 619 -0.60 -15.42 27.36
C LEU A 619 -1.93 -16.08 26.96
N ASN A 620 -1.90 -17.16 26.18
CA ASN A 620 -3.07 -17.95 25.76
C ASN A 620 -4.10 -17.09 25.04
N THR A 621 -3.66 -16.32 24.02
CA THR A 621 -4.51 -15.40 23.24
C THR A 621 -4.97 -16.00 21.91
N ASN A 622 -4.80 -17.30 21.71
CA ASN A 622 -5.18 -17.98 20.47
C ASN A 622 -6.67 -17.87 20.17
N TYR A 623 -7.01 -17.85 18.88
CA TYR A 623 -8.36 -18.01 18.39
C TYR A 623 -8.99 -19.30 18.95
N GLY A 624 -10.23 -19.20 19.44
CA GLY A 624 -10.94 -20.32 20.08
C GLY A 624 -10.28 -20.86 21.35
N GLN A 625 -9.28 -20.17 21.93
CA GLN A 625 -8.42 -20.70 23.00
C GLN A 625 -7.75 -22.03 22.64
N ALA A 626 -7.46 -22.25 21.35
CA ALA A 626 -6.79 -23.44 20.87
C ALA A 626 -5.43 -23.62 21.56
N LYS A 627 -5.04 -24.88 21.82
CA LYS A 627 -3.81 -25.20 22.56
C LYS A 627 -2.53 -25.16 21.71
N HIS A 628 -2.65 -24.98 20.39
CA HIS A 628 -1.51 -24.95 19.50
C HIS A 628 -0.49 -23.86 19.90
N GLY A 629 0.76 -24.26 20.10
CA GLY A 629 1.84 -23.33 20.42
C GLY A 629 1.87 -22.86 21.87
N VAL A 630 0.89 -23.22 22.72
CA VAL A 630 0.86 -22.82 24.14
C VAL A 630 1.79 -23.73 24.95
N PHE A 631 3.09 -23.66 24.65
CA PHE A 631 4.12 -24.51 25.24
C PHE A 631 4.52 -24.00 26.63
N THR A 632 3.59 -24.04 27.57
CA THR A 632 3.81 -23.66 28.97
C THR A 632 2.83 -24.41 29.88
N SER A 633 3.26 -24.69 31.10
CA SER A 633 2.39 -25.21 32.17
C SER A 633 1.67 -24.10 32.94
N LYS A 634 1.98 -22.82 32.68
CA LYS A 634 1.40 -21.66 33.38
C LYS A 634 0.74 -20.65 32.41
N PRO A 635 -0.24 -21.05 31.57
CA PRO A 635 -0.93 -20.12 30.66
C PRO A 635 -1.42 -18.84 31.35
N GLY A 636 -1.23 -17.70 30.70
CA GLY A 636 -1.55 -16.37 31.25
C GLY A 636 -0.44 -15.75 32.09
N THR A 637 0.76 -16.34 32.11
CA THR A 637 1.99 -15.84 32.75
C THR A 637 3.01 -15.52 31.67
N LEU A 638 3.61 -14.33 31.68
CA LEU A 638 4.52 -13.91 30.62
C LEU A 638 5.94 -14.43 30.88
N THR A 639 6.24 -15.62 30.35
CA THR A 639 7.52 -16.31 30.45
C THR A 639 8.08 -16.59 29.05
N ASN A 640 9.37 -16.93 28.97
CA ASN A 640 10.00 -17.39 27.73
C ASN A 640 9.75 -18.88 27.42
N ASP A 641 8.77 -19.52 28.09
CA ASP A 641 8.53 -20.97 28.01
C ASP A 641 8.28 -21.46 26.58
N PHE A 642 7.67 -20.64 25.72
CA PHE A 642 7.47 -20.98 24.31
C PHE A 642 8.80 -21.38 23.64
N PHE A 643 9.84 -20.56 23.81
CA PHE A 643 11.15 -20.78 23.18
C PHE A 643 11.91 -21.95 23.83
N VAL A 644 11.87 -22.04 25.16
CA VAL A 644 12.46 -23.16 25.90
C VAL A 644 11.89 -24.49 25.41
N ASN A 645 10.57 -24.57 25.22
CA ASN A 645 9.90 -25.82 24.88
C ASN A 645 9.88 -26.14 23.37
N VAL A 646 9.86 -25.15 22.48
CA VAL A 646 9.94 -25.42 21.02
C VAL A 646 11.34 -25.92 20.62
N LEU A 647 12.38 -25.52 21.36
CA LEU A 647 13.76 -25.95 21.16
C LEU A 647 14.17 -27.17 22.01
N ASP A 648 13.28 -27.68 22.88
CA ASP A 648 13.56 -28.83 23.73
C ASP A 648 13.69 -30.11 22.91
N MET A 649 14.93 -30.62 22.82
CA MET A 649 15.25 -31.83 22.08
C MET A 649 14.62 -33.10 22.65
N LYS A 650 14.06 -33.08 23.87
CA LYS A 650 13.24 -34.18 24.39
C LYS A 650 11.88 -34.28 23.69
N THR A 651 11.48 -33.29 22.91
CA THR A 651 10.25 -33.31 22.13
C THR A 651 10.54 -33.75 20.68
N ASP A 652 9.76 -34.70 20.18
CA ASP A 652 9.74 -35.14 18.79
C ASP A 652 8.48 -34.66 18.08
N TRP A 653 8.63 -33.83 17.05
CA TRP A 653 7.52 -33.23 16.32
C TRP A 653 7.16 -34.04 15.09
N LYS A 654 5.87 -34.38 14.94
CA LYS A 654 5.33 -35.11 13.79
C LYS A 654 4.10 -34.39 13.23
N PRO A 655 3.87 -34.41 11.91
CA PRO A 655 2.63 -33.89 11.34
C PRO A 655 1.42 -34.69 11.85
N THR A 656 0.26 -34.07 11.93
CA THR A 656 -1.02 -34.75 12.17
C THR A 656 -1.75 -35.00 10.84
N ASP A 657 -2.95 -35.58 10.90
CA ASP A 657 -3.83 -35.71 9.72
C ASP A 657 -4.39 -34.35 9.25
N THR A 658 -4.29 -33.32 10.08
CA THR A 658 -4.68 -31.95 9.72
C THR A 658 -3.46 -31.21 9.19
N GLU A 659 -3.59 -30.71 7.97
CA GLU A 659 -2.50 -30.02 7.28
C GLU A 659 -2.04 -28.78 8.04
N GLY A 660 -0.72 -28.55 8.11
CA GLY A 660 -0.13 -27.45 8.89
C GLY A 660 -0.16 -27.61 10.41
N GLU A 661 -0.75 -28.69 10.94
CA GLU A 661 -0.73 -29.04 12.37
C GLU A 661 0.28 -30.13 12.70
N TYR A 662 0.81 -30.07 13.91
CA TYR A 662 1.86 -30.94 14.40
C TYR A 662 1.62 -31.36 15.85
N GLN A 663 1.96 -32.61 16.15
CA GLN A 663 1.97 -33.18 17.48
C GLN A 663 3.41 -33.39 17.95
N GLY A 664 3.74 -32.82 19.10
CA GLY A 664 4.98 -33.06 19.83
C GLY A 664 4.81 -34.23 20.80
N PHE A 665 5.74 -35.18 20.75
CA PHE A 665 5.79 -36.35 21.64
C PHE A 665 7.03 -36.28 22.52
N ASP A 666 6.92 -36.69 23.78
CA ASP A 666 8.11 -36.94 24.59
C ASP A 666 8.90 -38.12 24.01
N ARG A 667 10.17 -37.91 23.65
CA ARG A 667 11.02 -38.92 23.00
C ARG A 667 11.22 -40.18 23.82
N SER A 668 11.22 -40.08 25.15
CA SER A 668 11.52 -41.20 26.04
C SER A 668 10.29 -42.09 26.29
N THR A 669 9.11 -41.46 26.40
CA THR A 669 7.86 -42.17 26.74
C THR A 669 6.94 -42.38 25.55
N GLY A 670 7.18 -41.69 24.43
CA GLY A 670 6.30 -41.68 23.26
C GLY A 670 4.95 -40.98 23.51
N LYS A 671 4.75 -40.32 24.65
CA LYS A 671 3.46 -39.72 25.02
C LYS A 671 3.28 -38.33 24.38
N PRO A 672 2.08 -37.97 23.91
CA PRO A 672 1.75 -36.62 23.46
C PRO A 672 2.07 -35.57 24.55
N LYS A 673 2.78 -34.51 24.17
CA LYS A 673 3.21 -33.41 25.07
C LYS A 673 2.60 -32.08 24.67
N TRP A 674 2.70 -31.71 23.39
CA TRP A 674 2.27 -30.40 22.86
C TRP A 674 1.62 -30.53 21.50
N THR A 675 0.70 -29.62 21.16
CA THR A 675 0.27 -29.42 19.76
C THR A 675 0.77 -28.07 19.26
N GLY A 676 1.11 -27.97 17.98
CA GLY A 676 1.56 -26.72 17.36
C GLY A 676 1.11 -26.63 15.91
N THR A 677 1.15 -25.44 15.34
CA THR A 677 0.97 -25.21 13.91
C THR A 677 2.31 -24.89 13.25
N ARG A 678 2.29 -24.75 11.93
CA ARG A 678 3.42 -24.26 11.14
C ARG A 678 3.95 -22.91 11.64
N VAL A 679 3.06 -22.03 12.12
CA VAL A 679 3.43 -20.75 12.74
C VAL A 679 4.26 -20.94 14.00
N ASP A 680 4.02 -21.99 14.77
CA ASP A 680 4.74 -22.24 16.01
C ASP A 680 6.11 -22.86 15.72
N LEU A 681 6.12 -23.89 14.88
CA LEU A 681 7.33 -24.68 14.63
C LEU A 681 8.34 -24.00 13.72
N VAL A 682 7.94 -23.00 12.94
CA VAL A 682 8.87 -22.22 12.11
C VAL A 682 10.00 -21.60 12.93
N PHE A 683 9.72 -21.24 14.20
CA PHE A 683 10.69 -20.67 15.15
C PHE A 683 11.70 -21.67 15.69
N GLY A 684 11.52 -22.97 15.45
CA GLY A 684 12.52 -24.02 15.70
C GLY A 684 13.18 -24.57 14.41
N SER A 685 12.71 -24.12 13.23
CA SER A 685 13.06 -24.70 11.93
C SER A 685 13.83 -23.75 11.02
N ASN A 686 13.29 -22.56 10.75
CA ASN A 686 14.00 -21.57 9.94
C ASN A 686 15.26 -21.10 10.68
N SER A 687 16.42 -21.14 10.02
CA SER A 687 17.72 -20.92 10.68
C SER A 687 17.86 -19.55 11.34
N GLU A 688 17.34 -18.48 10.74
CA GLU A 688 17.38 -17.13 11.30
C GLU A 688 16.38 -16.97 12.46
N LEU A 689 15.13 -17.44 12.29
CA LEU A 689 14.15 -17.37 13.38
C LEU A 689 14.57 -18.24 14.57
N ARG A 690 15.15 -19.42 14.31
CA ARG A 690 15.70 -20.30 15.34
C ARG A 690 16.82 -19.61 16.12
N ALA A 691 17.75 -18.94 15.45
CA ALA A 691 18.82 -18.20 16.13
C ALA A 691 18.26 -17.11 17.06
N ILE A 692 17.18 -16.43 16.67
CA ILE A 692 16.48 -15.47 17.54
C ILE A 692 15.78 -16.19 18.70
N SER A 693 15.12 -17.32 18.45
CA SER A 693 14.48 -18.14 19.48
C SER A 693 15.49 -18.63 20.52
N GLU A 694 16.69 -19.02 20.09
CA GLU A 694 17.77 -19.46 20.98
C GLU A 694 18.16 -18.36 21.97
N VAL A 695 18.22 -17.10 21.54
CA VAL A 695 18.45 -15.95 22.45
C VAL A 695 17.37 -15.87 23.52
N TYR A 696 16.08 -15.99 23.15
CA TYR A 696 15.00 -15.95 24.13
C TYR A 696 14.83 -17.24 24.94
N ALA A 697 15.49 -18.34 24.57
CA ALA A 697 15.47 -19.59 25.33
C ALA A 697 16.59 -19.69 26.38
N GLN A 698 17.60 -18.81 26.33
CA GLN A 698 18.71 -18.80 27.29
C GLN A 698 18.23 -18.58 28.74
N ASP A 699 18.91 -19.18 29.71
CA ASP A 699 18.54 -19.11 31.13
C ASP A 699 18.55 -17.68 31.71
N ASP A 700 19.40 -16.81 31.15
CA ASP A 700 19.56 -15.39 31.52
C ASP A 700 18.65 -14.44 30.73
N SER A 701 17.85 -14.95 29.78
CA SER A 701 17.05 -14.12 28.87
C SER A 701 15.65 -13.75 29.39
N LYS A 702 15.23 -14.24 30.56
CA LYS A 702 13.85 -14.09 31.07
C LYS A 702 13.40 -12.63 31.14
N GLU A 703 14.21 -11.76 31.73
CA GLU A 703 13.90 -10.33 31.85
C GLU A 703 13.99 -9.61 30.49
N LYS A 704 14.98 -9.98 29.66
CA LYS A 704 15.12 -9.48 28.29
C LYS A 704 13.89 -9.78 27.47
N PHE A 705 13.41 -11.02 27.48
CA PHE A 705 12.20 -11.43 26.76
C PHE A 705 10.98 -10.62 27.17
N VAL A 706 10.75 -10.46 28.49
CA VAL A 706 9.61 -9.67 29.00
C VAL A 706 9.70 -8.22 28.53
N THR A 707 10.89 -7.63 28.54
CA THR A 707 11.15 -6.25 28.10
C THR A 707 10.93 -6.10 26.60
N ASP A 708 11.51 -6.99 25.79
CA ASP A 708 11.40 -6.94 24.33
C ASP A 708 9.96 -7.20 23.86
N PHE A 709 9.24 -8.13 24.50
CA PHE A 709 7.81 -8.32 24.27
C PHE A 709 7.01 -7.06 24.58
N ALA A 710 7.25 -6.42 25.74
CA ALA A 710 6.54 -5.20 26.12
C ALA A 710 6.84 -4.04 25.15
N ASN A 711 8.08 -3.91 24.68
CA ASN A 711 8.46 -2.89 23.70
C ASN A 711 7.80 -3.13 22.34
N ALA A 712 7.82 -4.37 21.83
CA ALA A 712 7.16 -4.74 20.59
C ALA A 712 5.64 -4.56 20.68
N TRP A 713 5.03 -4.89 21.83
CA TRP A 713 3.62 -4.61 22.09
C TRP A 713 3.30 -3.11 22.01
N VAL A 714 4.08 -2.28 22.72
CA VAL A 714 3.90 -0.82 22.73
C VAL A 714 4.03 -0.25 21.33
N LYS A 715 4.98 -0.75 20.53
CA LYS A 715 5.14 -0.38 19.12
C LYS A 715 3.84 -0.64 18.34
N VAL A 716 3.34 -1.87 18.35
CA VAL A 716 2.10 -2.24 17.62
C VAL A 716 0.91 -1.40 18.07
N MET A 717 0.73 -1.21 19.38
CA MET A 717 -0.38 -0.41 19.90
C MET A 717 -0.35 1.07 19.47
N ASN A 718 0.81 1.58 19.03
CA ASN A 718 1.01 2.98 18.65
C ASN A 718 1.26 3.20 17.16
N LEU A 719 1.16 2.17 16.31
CA LEU A 719 1.43 2.29 14.86
C LEU A 719 0.54 3.32 14.14
N ASP A 720 -0.66 3.58 14.65
CA ASP A 720 -1.63 4.54 14.11
C ASP A 720 -1.66 5.89 14.86
N ARG A 721 -0.74 6.11 15.81
CA ARG A 721 -0.67 7.32 16.63
C ARG A 721 0.13 8.43 15.95
N PHE A 722 -0.29 8.77 14.74
CA PHE A 722 0.27 9.85 13.93
C PHE A 722 0.13 11.25 14.56
N ASP A 723 -0.72 11.37 15.58
CA ASP A 723 -0.82 12.55 16.44
C ASP A 723 0.36 12.71 17.41
N LEU A 724 1.06 11.63 17.74
CA LEU A 724 2.22 11.61 18.66
C LEU A 724 3.55 11.53 17.93
N HIS A 725 3.64 10.58 17.01
CA HIS A 725 4.85 10.22 16.30
C HIS A 725 4.51 10.11 14.83
N ARG A 726 5.32 10.71 13.99
CA ARG A 726 5.11 10.69 12.56
C ARG A 726 6.30 10.10 11.86
#